data_AF-A0A954SIU2-F1
#
_entry.id   AF-A0A954SIU2-F1
#
_cell.length_a   1.000
_cell.length_b   1.000
_cell.length_c   1.000
_cell.angle_alpha   90.00
_cell.angle_beta   90.00
_cell.angle_gamma   90.00
#
_symmetry.space_group_name_H-M   'P 1'
#
loop_
_entity.id
_entity.type
_entity.pdbx_description
1 polymer ?
#
loop_
_entity_poly.entity_id
_entity_poly.type
_entity_poly.pdbx_seq_one_letter_code
_entity_poly.pdbx_strand_id
1 'polypeptide(L)'
;MPATDQYWRSLPQTHRVFAWSAVALLGATLLMIWKDESREYLAYQREAEALRIAKLETDLEGVETSSYEADIAKLQSEQAEAEKGLQSHHDQIASLEGELKQLQGQSEVLARDTKSFNAQRDKARADYDIAIRDNVTGEPLAAIIGKFDDLVDRARASGLELERKQQEIQAVKGQIDQLKSAVTDVQGALSKAKFRETQLREQLDNLAPENWFSAAKRAFKQLPIVNGFDPIHKIQYDWPVGLEEQLGMTKVARLDRCRSCHVNISEFGAGNVPMYPQGEFAEPFCSHPRPDLYLTATSPHSRDKFGCTICHAGDGSGTSFQHSEHTPNDPAAAHEWEEEFGWHSNHFWEYPMSPKRFVESGCIRCHHSVTELGVNAEFGASAPKVYEGFRLISQYGCFGCHEINGYDGTTPIGPDLRLEPQTEEEAAKLAADPNVVPGTMRKVGPSLRHVASKTTAEFIAFWTADPTRFRPTTRMPRPFGLTNQHDGLAELLQPIELAGIAAYLEAKSQPLELLTPREGYTPDVERGKLAFERRGCMACHSHDGEEFAGLKQDFGPELSKVHEKIKPGVEGFHWLYTWIKEPTRHHSRTKMPDLFLEATGEGDEYVDPAADIAAFLLAGGPAEFPALAKPASYIGVVADEHFDLERAKSLGLDESSFSGVLIKEVLQGSPAARAVPEALRPEDVVTKFNDVSLKSAAQLAELEAATAVGTEVKLTVMRKGRSTTLTVKVSNPLDDLAYHYLRKSLSQSRLEQIIAEKRYLVPDEAYTGEDTLKSYVKGDEIELVALSLGEEVSEEEWTARKLQYVGRRTIARYGCYGCHDIPGFESSRPIGAGLADWGRKATSKLAFEHITEYLHHHGEPDGSSTAERVEEAVELKLAGVDVPETDLSAAFFYESIEHHGRPGFIWQKLRQPRSYDYHKIETKAYDERLLMPKFNFNEEQIEAIATFVLGLVADPPAPEYQYRPKGPEKDIVEGERLLTKYNCTGCHMLTVPSVDLALDPDSLDSWEIKEIDQPAVDRLWKMRPIRDARTGKATDDGRPVFNILAHIQAEDRDFGEYSYLLWDTHRFSDETIIGPGQTMAVE
;
A
#
# COMPACT_ATOMS: atom_id res chain seq x y z
N MET A 1 -33.30 28.88 81.63
CA MET A 1 -34.03 28.46 80.41
C MET A 1 -33.62 27.03 80.11
N PRO A 2 -34.46 26.02 80.39
CA PRO A 2 -34.13 24.64 80.09
C PRO A 2 -34.25 24.44 78.58
N ALA A 3 -33.24 23.83 77.97
CA ALA A 3 -33.31 23.37 76.59
C ALA A 3 -34.44 22.34 76.51
N THR A 4 -35.53 22.68 75.84
CA THR A 4 -36.57 21.70 75.51
C THR A 4 -35.97 20.77 74.47
N ASP A 5 -35.88 19.47 74.76
CA ASP A 5 -35.53 18.39 73.83
C ASP A 5 -36.64 18.20 72.76
N GLN A 6 -37.00 19.27 72.08
CA GLN A 6 -37.90 19.25 70.93
C GLN A 6 -37.04 19.17 69.67
N TYR A 7 -36.80 17.94 69.21
CA TYR A 7 -36.21 17.69 67.91
C TYR A 7 -37.10 18.29 66.81
N TRP A 8 -36.49 18.99 65.84
CA TRP A 8 -37.20 19.64 64.72
C TRP A 8 -38.09 18.65 63.92
N ARG A 9 -37.77 17.35 63.95
CA ARG A 9 -38.53 16.27 63.32
C ARG A 9 -38.78 15.14 64.33
N SER A 10 -39.87 14.39 64.16
CA SER A 10 -40.17 13.28 65.07
C SER A 10 -39.12 12.17 64.98
N LEU A 11 -38.55 11.78 66.13
CA LEU A 11 -37.54 10.72 66.22
C LEU A 11 -37.97 9.40 65.52
N PRO A 12 -39.23 8.91 65.67
CA PRO A 12 -39.65 7.69 64.97
C PRO A 12 -39.65 7.83 63.45
N GLN A 13 -40.00 9.00 62.90
CA GLN A 13 -39.92 9.23 61.45
C GLN A 13 -38.47 9.30 60.98
N THR A 14 -37.59 9.98 61.71
CA THR A 14 -36.16 10.05 61.39
C THR A 14 -35.50 8.66 61.41
N HIS A 15 -35.82 7.82 62.40
CA HIS A 15 -35.32 6.43 62.44
C HIS A 15 -35.84 5.58 61.27
N ARG A 16 -37.11 5.73 60.88
CA ARG A 16 -37.67 5.03 59.71
C ARG A 16 -37.00 5.49 58.41
N VAL A 17 -36.81 6.79 58.22
CA VAL A 17 -36.11 7.33 57.05
C VAL A 17 -34.66 6.84 57.02
N PHE A 18 -33.93 6.88 58.14
CA PHE A 18 -32.57 6.36 58.21
C PHE A 18 -32.50 4.87 57.89
N ALA A 19 -33.41 4.05 58.43
CA ALA A 19 -33.47 2.62 58.13
C ALA A 19 -33.76 2.36 56.64
N TRP A 20 -34.71 3.08 56.03
CA TRP A 20 -34.98 2.96 54.60
C TRP A 20 -33.81 3.42 53.73
N SER A 21 -33.16 4.53 54.08
CA SER A 21 -31.96 5.01 53.37
C SER A 21 -30.79 4.04 53.50
N ALA A 22 -30.61 3.39 54.66
CA ALA A 22 -29.58 2.38 54.85
C ALA A 22 -29.85 1.12 54.01
N VAL A 23 -31.11 0.66 53.94
CA VAL A 23 -31.52 -0.46 53.07
C VAL A 23 -31.36 -0.10 51.59
N ALA A 24 -31.75 1.11 51.18
CA ALA A 24 -31.57 1.59 49.81
C ALA A 24 -30.09 1.70 49.44
N LEU A 25 -29.24 2.21 50.34
CA LEU A 25 -27.79 2.28 50.15
C LEU A 25 -27.17 0.88 50.05
N LEU A 26 -27.59 -0.06 50.89
CA LEU A 26 -27.13 -1.45 50.81
C LEU A 26 -27.54 -2.09 49.48
N GLY A 27 -28.80 -1.92 49.07
CA GLY A 27 -29.29 -2.39 47.77
C GLY A 27 -28.50 -1.79 46.61
N ALA A 28 -28.26 -0.48 46.62
CA ALA A 28 -27.43 0.19 45.61
C ALA A 28 -25.98 -0.32 45.62
N THR A 29 -25.41 -0.58 46.80
CA THR A 29 -24.04 -1.12 46.94
C THR A 29 -23.95 -2.53 46.36
N LEU A 30 -24.91 -3.40 46.65
CA LEU A 30 -24.96 -4.75 46.08
C LEU A 30 -25.15 -4.71 44.55
N LEU A 31 -25.96 -3.79 44.04
CA LEU A 31 -26.11 -3.58 42.60
C LEU A 31 -24.82 -3.09 41.94
N MET A 32 -24.09 -2.17 42.57
CA MET A 32 -22.77 -1.71 42.07
C MET A 32 -21.77 -2.85 42.03
N ILE A 33 -21.69 -3.66 43.10
CA ILE A 33 -20.81 -4.82 43.18
C ILE A 33 -21.16 -5.84 42.09
N TRP A 34 -22.45 -6.15 41.94
CA TRP A 34 -22.91 -7.07 40.90
C TRP A 34 -22.60 -6.54 39.48
N LYS A 35 -22.77 -5.23 39.25
CA LYS A 35 -22.41 -4.59 37.99
C LYS A 35 -20.89 -4.64 37.71
N ASP A 36 -20.08 -4.55 38.75
CA ASP A 36 -18.62 -4.63 38.62
C ASP A 36 -18.15 -6.06 38.29
N GLU A 37 -18.76 -7.06 38.93
CA GLU A 37 -18.50 -8.50 38.68
C GLU A 37 -19.08 -9.03 37.36
N SER A 38 -19.91 -8.24 36.68
CA SER A 38 -20.52 -8.56 35.38
C SER A 38 -19.92 -7.77 34.21
N ARG A 39 -18.78 -7.09 34.39
CA ARG A 39 -18.07 -6.44 33.28
C ARG A 39 -17.62 -7.48 32.23
N GLU A 40 -17.81 -7.14 30.96
CA GLU A 40 -17.57 -8.06 29.82
C GLU A 40 -16.17 -8.68 29.80
N TYR A 41 -15.11 -7.89 30.02
CA TYR A 41 -13.72 -8.39 29.95
C TYR A 41 -13.45 -9.56 30.93
N LEU A 42 -14.19 -9.65 32.05
CA LEU A 42 -14.02 -10.73 33.03
C LEU A 42 -14.43 -12.09 32.44
N ALA A 43 -15.42 -12.13 31.55
CA ALA A 43 -15.85 -13.37 30.90
C ALA A 43 -14.72 -13.94 30.03
N TYR A 44 -14.10 -13.09 29.20
CA TYR A 44 -12.95 -13.48 28.38
C TYR A 44 -11.76 -13.97 29.20
N GLN A 45 -11.44 -13.32 30.33
CA GLN A 45 -10.34 -13.77 31.18
C GLN A 45 -10.61 -15.11 31.88
N ARG A 46 -11.87 -15.36 32.27
CA ARG A 46 -12.28 -16.66 32.84
C ARG A 46 -12.20 -17.77 31.79
N GLU A 47 -12.65 -17.51 30.56
CA GLU A 47 -12.56 -18.48 29.46
C GLU A 47 -11.10 -18.76 29.07
N ALA A 48 -10.27 -17.72 28.94
CA ALA A 48 -8.84 -17.88 28.66
C ALA A 48 -8.12 -18.68 29.75
N GLU A 49 -8.50 -18.51 31.02
CA GLU A 49 -7.99 -19.32 32.13
C GLU A 49 -8.42 -20.79 32.01
N ALA A 50 -9.67 -21.06 31.65
CA ALA A 50 -10.15 -22.41 31.41
C ALA A 50 -9.40 -23.09 30.26
N LEU A 51 -9.18 -22.39 29.15
CA LEU A 51 -8.39 -22.89 28.01
C LEU A 51 -6.92 -23.17 28.40
N ARG A 52 -6.32 -22.31 29.23
CA ARG A 52 -4.97 -22.54 29.77
C ARG A 52 -4.90 -23.79 30.63
N ILE A 53 -5.89 -24.00 31.51
CA ILE A 53 -5.98 -25.20 32.35
C ILE A 53 -6.08 -26.45 31.47
N ALA A 54 -7.02 -26.47 30.52
CA ALA A 54 -7.20 -27.61 29.60
C ALA A 54 -5.93 -27.92 28.79
N LYS A 55 -5.21 -26.88 28.33
CA LYS A 55 -3.93 -27.05 27.63
C LYS A 55 -2.85 -27.61 28.55
N LEU A 56 -2.72 -27.10 29.76
CA LEU A 56 -1.75 -27.60 30.74
C LEU A 56 -2.04 -29.06 31.14
N GLU A 57 -3.31 -29.43 31.30
CA GLU A 57 -3.73 -30.82 31.52
C GLU A 57 -3.33 -31.71 30.34
N THR A 58 -3.58 -31.28 29.10
CA THR A 58 -3.17 -32.00 27.88
C THR A 58 -1.64 -32.14 27.78
N ASP A 59 -0.91 -31.07 28.05
CA ASP A 59 0.56 -31.05 28.06
C ASP A 59 1.12 -31.97 29.16
N LEU A 60 0.42 -32.08 30.30
CA LEU A 60 0.76 -32.96 31.40
C LEU A 60 0.51 -34.44 31.05
N GLU A 61 -0.63 -34.77 30.43
CA GLU A 61 -0.92 -36.12 29.91
C GLU A 61 0.16 -36.58 28.92
N GLY A 62 0.65 -35.67 28.07
CA GLY A 62 1.75 -35.94 27.14
C GLY A 62 3.07 -36.33 27.82
N VAL A 63 3.32 -35.84 29.03
CA VAL A 63 4.50 -36.20 29.85
C VAL A 63 4.20 -37.28 30.89
N GLU A 64 2.98 -37.82 30.97
CA GLU A 64 2.62 -38.98 31.81
C GLU A 64 2.49 -40.27 30.95
N THR A 65 3.04 -40.27 29.74
CA THR A 65 3.02 -41.45 28.87
C THR A 65 3.94 -42.55 29.37
N SER A 66 3.58 -43.81 29.09
CA SER A 66 4.43 -44.97 29.40
C SER A 66 5.85 -44.89 28.81
N SER A 67 6.01 -44.18 27.68
CA SER A 67 7.32 -43.89 27.09
C SER A 67 8.15 -42.95 27.97
N TYR A 68 7.57 -41.87 28.47
CA TYR A 68 8.26 -40.92 29.35
C TYR A 68 8.63 -41.57 30.69
N GLU A 69 7.73 -42.35 31.28
CA GLU A 69 8.03 -43.11 32.50
C GLU A 69 9.20 -44.09 32.27
N ALA A 70 9.25 -44.76 31.11
CA ALA A 70 10.35 -45.63 30.73
C ALA A 70 11.67 -44.86 30.56
N ASP A 71 11.63 -43.66 29.97
CA ASP A 71 12.81 -42.79 29.82
C ASP A 71 13.32 -42.27 31.17
N ILE A 72 12.42 -41.87 32.08
CA ILE A 72 12.78 -41.50 33.45
C ILE A 72 13.34 -42.69 34.21
N ALA A 73 12.77 -43.88 34.09
CA ALA A 73 13.28 -45.10 34.71
C ALA A 73 14.66 -45.48 34.17
N LYS A 74 14.89 -45.30 32.86
CA LYS A 74 16.19 -45.49 32.21
C LYS A 74 17.23 -44.51 32.76
N LEU A 75 16.92 -43.22 32.80
CA LEU A 75 17.82 -42.19 33.36
C LEU A 75 18.11 -42.42 34.85
N GLN A 76 17.12 -42.90 35.63
CA GLN A 76 17.34 -43.28 37.03
C GLN A 76 18.25 -44.51 37.16
N SER A 77 18.12 -45.49 36.27
CA SER A 77 19.02 -46.64 36.22
C SER A 77 20.44 -46.23 35.82
N GLU A 78 20.59 -45.34 34.85
CA GLU A 78 21.87 -44.77 34.43
C GLU A 78 22.51 -43.96 35.55
N GLN A 79 21.71 -43.20 36.32
CA GLN A 79 22.18 -42.46 37.50
C GLN A 79 22.69 -43.43 38.57
N ALA A 80 21.93 -44.49 38.87
CA ALA A 80 22.34 -45.48 39.87
C ALA A 80 23.64 -46.19 39.49
N GLU A 81 23.83 -46.51 38.20
CA GLU A 81 25.07 -47.11 37.71
C GLU A 81 26.24 -46.11 37.73
N ALA A 82 25.99 -44.85 37.35
CA ALA A 82 27.00 -43.78 37.44
C ALA A 82 27.42 -43.50 38.90
N GLU A 83 26.48 -43.49 39.84
CA GLU A 83 26.75 -43.32 41.28
C GLU A 83 27.57 -44.50 41.84
N LYS A 84 27.27 -45.72 41.39
CA LYS A 84 28.04 -46.92 41.73
C LYS A 84 29.46 -46.87 41.15
N GLY A 85 29.61 -46.36 39.92
CA GLY A 85 30.91 -46.08 39.31
C GLY A 85 31.70 -45.03 40.10
N LEU A 86 31.05 -43.96 40.56
CA LEU A 86 31.64 -42.91 41.39
C LEU A 86 32.16 -43.47 42.73
N GLN A 87 31.48 -44.49 43.28
CA GLN A 87 31.91 -45.14 44.52
C GLN A 87 33.27 -45.84 44.40
N SER A 88 33.65 -46.30 43.19
CA SER A 88 35.00 -46.82 42.93
C SER A 88 36.10 -45.73 42.97
N HIS A 89 35.70 -44.45 42.84
CA HIS A 89 36.58 -43.29 42.95
C HIS A 89 36.44 -42.55 44.30
N HIS A 90 35.71 -43.11 45.27
CA HIS A 90 35.42 -42.44 46.55
C HIS A 90 36.68 -41.99 47.29
N ASP A 91 37.66 -42.88 47.45
CA ASP A 91 38.91 -42.58 48.14
C ASP A 91 39.75 -41.53 47.38
N GLN A 92 39.70 -41.56 46.05
CA GLN A 92 40.40 -40.61 45.18
C GLN A 92 39.78 -39.21 45.27
N ILE A 93 38.45 -39.11 45.27
CA ILE A 93 37.72 -37.85 45.44
C ILE A 93 37.95 -37.30 46.85
N ALA A 94 37.88 -38.13 47.90
CA ALA A 94 38.15 -37.71 49.27
C ALA A 94 39.57 -37.16 49.44
N SER A 95 40.55 -37.77 48.76
CA SER A 95 41.93 -37.28 48.73
C SER A 95 42.04 -35.91 48.03
N LEU A 96 41.44 -35.76 46.84
CA LEU A 96 41.45 -34.51 46.08
C LEU A 96 40.68 -33.40 46.80
N GLU A 97 39.58 -33.71 47.49
CA GLU A 97 38.83 -32.75 48.32
C GLU A 97 39.65 -32.30 49.54
N GLY A 98 40.45 -33.20 50.12
CA GLY A 98 41.44 -32.87 51.15
C GLY A 98 42.52 -31.92 50.64
N GLU A 99 43.07 -32.18 49.46
CA GLU A 99 44.06 -31.33 48.78
C GLU A 99 43.47 -29.96 48.43
N LEU A 100 42.24 -29.93 47.89
CA LEU A 100 41.50 -28.71 47.58
C LEU A 100 41.32 -27.84 48.83
N LYS A 101 40.90 -28.44 49.96
CA LYS A 101 40.73 -27.71 51.22
C LYS A 101 42.04 -27.14 51.75
N GLN A 102 43.14 -27.87 51.59
CA GLN A 102 44.47 -27.39 51.97
C GLN A 102 44.92 -26.22 51.09
N LEU A 103 44.76 -26.33 49.77
CA LEU A 103 45.09 -25.27 48.82
C LEU A 103 44.23 -24.02 49.02
N GLN A 104 42.93 -24.19 49.29
CA GLN A 104 42.03 -23.08 49.64
C GLN A 104 42.50 -22.36 50.90
N GLY A 105 42.85 -23.10 51.97
CA GLY A 105 43.42 -22.51 53.18
C GLY A 105 44.72 -21.74 52.92
N GLN A 106 45.60 -22.25 52.06
CA GLN A 106 46.83 -21.55 51.66
C GLN A 106 46.53 -20.28 50.85
N SER A 107 45.57 -20.37 49.91
CA SER A 107 45.13 -19.23 49.09
C SER A 107 44.50 -18.13 49.93
N GLU A 108 43.71 -18.45 50.97
CA GLU A 108 43.12 -17.44 51.86
C GLU A 108 44.17 -16.69 52.67
N VAL A 109 45.19 -17.40 53.16
CA VAL A 109 46.34 -16.79 53.85
C VAL A 109 47.10 -15.87 52.91
N LEU A 110 47.45 -16.34 51.71
CA LEU A 110 48.13 -15.54 50.69
C LEU A 110 47.30 -14.33 50.21
N ALA A 111 45.97 -14.47 50.12
CA ALA A 111 45.08 -13.36 49.77
C ALA A 111 45.09 -12.28 50.85
N ARG A 112 45.09 -12.67 52.14
CA ARG A 112 45.21 -11.74 53.26
C ARG A 112 46.57 -11.03 53.26
N ASP A 113 47.65 -11.77 53.01
CA ASP A 113 49.00 -11.21 52.99
C ASP A 113 49.21 -10.28 51.78
N THR A 114 48.73 -10.66 50.60
CA THR A 114 48.73 -9.82 49.39
C THR A 114 47.96 -8.52 49.61
N LYS A 115 46.79 -8.58 50.26
CA LYS A 115 46.00 -7.39 50.62
C LYS A 115 46.76 -6.47 51.58
N SER A 116 47.47 -7.05 52.56
CA SER A 116 48.32 -6.31 53.49
C SER A 116 49.49 -5.61 52.76
N PHE A 117 50.21 -6.33 51.88
CA PHE A 117 51.30 -5.76 51.10
C PHE A 117 50.83 -4.68 50.13
N ASN A 118 49.68 -4.85 49.47
CA ASN A 118 49.08 -3.82 48.62
C ASN A 118 48.77 -2.53 49.40
N ALA A 119 48.16 -2.66 50.59
CA ALA A 119 47.89 -1.49 51.43
C ALA A 119 49.17 -0.77 51.90
N GLN A 120 50.21 -1.52 52.24
CA GLN A 120 51.51 -0.96 52.60
C GLN A 120 52.20 -0.28 51.41
N ARG A 121 52.15 -0.90 50.23
CA ARG A 121 52.64 -0.33 48.97
C ARG A 121 51.91 0.97 48.62
N ASP A 122 50.58 1.00 48.74
CA ASP A 122 49.77 2.18 48.41
C ASP A 122 50.08 3.34 49.36
N LYS A 123 50.31 3.04 50.65
CA LYS A 123 50.85 4.02 51.59
C LYS A 123 52.23 4.51 51.17
N ALA A 124 53.16 3.61 50.84
CA ALA A 124 54.51 3.98 50.44
C ALA A 124 54.54 4.80 49.13
N ARG A 125 53.60 4.54 48.21
CA ARG A 125 53.36 5.35 47.01
C ARG A 125 52.91 6.76 47.37
N ALA A 126 51.94 6.89 48.29
CA ALA A 126 51.49 8.19 48.76
C ALA A 126 52.63 8.95 49.46
N ASP A 127 53.44 8.28 50.28
CA ASP A 127 54.63 8.86 50.92
C ASP A 127 55.65 9.35 49.86
N TYR A 128 55.85 8.58 48.78
CA TYR A 128 56.67 8.98 47.62
C TYR A 128 56.09 10.19 46.88
N ASP A 129 54.80 10.19 46.55
CA ASP A 129 54.14 11.29 45.84
C ASP A 129 54.18 12.60 46.66
N ILE A 130 54.03 12.50 47.99
CA ILE A 130 54.21 13.62 48.92
C ILE A 130 55.64 14.13 48.90
N ALA A 131 56.64 13.23 48.92
CA ALA A 131 58.06 13.62 48.88
C ALA A 131 58.43 14.31 47.56
N ILE A 132 57.86 13.89 46.43
CA ILE A 132 58.00 14.55 45.13
C ILE A 132 57.35 15.94 45.14
N ARG A 133 56.13 16.06 45.66
CA ARG A 133 55.42 17.34 45.80
C ARG A 133 56.22 18.33 46.65
N ASP A 134 56.82 17.87 47.73
CA ASP A 134 57.55 18.68 48.71
C ASP A 134 59.03 18.89 48.30
N ASN A 135 59.43 18.51 47.08
CA ASN A 135 60.76 18.71 46.49
C ASN A 135 61.92 18.12 47.31
N VAL A 136 61.67 17.00 48.00
CA VAL A 136 62.70 16.26 48.74
C VAL A 136 63.71 15.66 47.77
N THR A 137 65.02 15.88 47.98
CA THR A 137 66.09 15.40 47.09
C THR A 137 67.24 14.73 47.88
N GLY A 138 68.05 13.92 47.20
CA GLY A 138 69.21 13.22 47.80
C GLY A 138 68.85 11.93 48.56
N GLU A 139 69.60 11.60 49.61
CA GLU A 139 69.40 10.36 50.39
C GLU A 139 67.98 10.16 50.95
N PRO A 140 67.28 11.18 51.47
CA PRO A 140 65.94 10.98 52.02
C PRO A 140 64.93 10.48 50.97
N LEU A 141 65.03 10.96 49.72
CA LEU A 141 64.18 10.48 48.63
C LEU A 141 64.55 9.05 48.21
N ALA A 142 65.85 8.72 48.17
CA ALA A 142 66.33 7.38 47.84
C ALA A 142 65.83 6.32 48.85
N ALA A 143 65.74 6.65 50.14
CA ALA A 143 65.19 5.76 51.16
C ALA A 143 63.67 5.52 50.98
N ILE A 144 62.91 6.53 50.56
CA ILE A 144 61.47 6.43 50.30
C ILE A 144 61.21 5.58 49.04
N ILE A 145 61.97 5.81 47.97
CA ILE A 145 61.92 5.01 46.75
C ILE A 145 62.27 3.56 47.05
N GLY A 146 63.38 3.30 47.75
CA GLY A 146 63.80 1.93 48.08
C GLY A 146 62.76 1.18 48.92
N LYS A 147 62.02 1.87 49.80
CA LYS A 147 60.93 1.28 50.57
C LYS A 147 59.68 1.01 49.71
N PHE A 148 59.38 1.89 48.76
CA PHE A 148 58.29 1.67 47.80
C PHE A 148 58.59 0.47 46.90
N ASP A 149 59.81 0.39 46.34
CA ASP A 149 60.22 -0.70 45.44
C ASP A 149 60.21 -2.07 46.15
N ASP A 150 60.74 -2.17 47.39
CA ASP A 150 60.66 -3.41 48.19
C ASP A 150 59.21 -3.86 48.42
N LEU A 151 58.29 -2.92 48.68
CA LEU A 151 56.88 -3.23 48.87
C LEU A 151 56.17 -3.58 47.56
N VAL A 152 56.57 -2.99 46.43
CA VAL A 152 56.11 -3.38 45.09
C VAL A 152 56.51 -4.83 44.81
N ASP A 153 57.78 -5.19 45.06
CA ASP A 153 58.29 -6.54 44.81
C ASP A 153 57.62 -7.57 45.71
N ARG A 154 57.40 -7.28 47.00
CA ARG A 154 56.68 -8.17 47.92
C ARG A 154 55.22 -8.34 47.55
N ALA A 155 54.53 -7.26 47.17
CA ALA A 155 53.14 -7.33 46.72
C ALA A 155 53.02 -8.14 45.42
N ARG A 156 53.94 -7.96 44.48
CA ARG A 156 53.98 -8.72 43.22
C ARG A 156 54.28 -10.20 43.47
N ALA A 157 55.29 -10.51 44.29
CA ALA A 157 55.66 -11.90 44.60
C ALA A 157 54.50 -12.65 45.28
N SER A 158 53.87 -12.03 46.29
CA SER A 158 52.70 -12.60 46.98
C SER A 158 51.50 -12.77 46.05
N GLY A 159 51.26 -11.81 45.13
CA GLY A 159 50.20 -11.89 44.13
C GLY A 159 50.38 -13.03 43.12
N LEU A 160 51.61 -13.23 42.62
CA LEU A 160 51.93 -14.34 41.72
C LEU A 160 51.77 -15.70 42.40
N GLU A 161 52.14 -15.80 43.68
CA GLU A 161 51.99 -17.04 44.44
C GLU A 161 50.52 -17.35 44.75
N LEU A 162 49.70 -16.32 45.01
CA LEU A 162 48.25 -16.45 45.10
C LEU A 162 47.63 -16.95 43.79
N GLU A 163 48.02 -16.37 42.65
CA GLU A 163 47.53 -16.77 41.34
C GLU A 163 47.91 -18.23 41.00
N ARG A 164 49.15 -18.63 41.31
CA ARG A 164 49.58 -20.04 41.17
C ARG A 164 48.72 -20.97 42.02
N LYS A 165 48.43 -20.60 43.27
CA LYS A 165 47.54 -21.40 44.14
C LYS A 165 46.11 -21.44 43.64
N GLN A 166 45.61 -20.37 43.05
CA GLN A 166 44.29 -20.37 42.40
C GLN A 166 44.25 -21.28 41.17
N GLN A 167 45.32 -21.32 40.37
CA GLN A 167 45.44 -22.26 39.24
C GLN A 167 45.49 -23.72 39.72
N GLU A 168 46.24 -24.02 40.78
CA GLU A 168 46.26 -25.36 41.40
C GLU A 168 44.87 -25.76 41.92
N ILE A 169 44.15 -24.85 42.59
CA ILE A 169 42.75 -25.04 43.02
C ILE A 169 41.86 -25.40 41.84
N GLN A 170 41.96 -24.67 40.72
CA GLN A 170 41.14 -24.93 39.54
C GLN A 170 41.50 -26.26 38.88
N ALA A 171 42.78 -26.65 38.86
CA ALA A 171 43.21 -27.93 38.33
C ALA A 171 42.67 -29.10 39.16
N VAL A 172 42.78 -29.03 40.49
CA VAL A 172 42.23 -30.06 41.40
C VAL A 172 40.71 -30.10 41.32
N LYS A 173 40.05 -28.94 41.25
CA LYS A 173 38.60 -28.87 41.04
C LYS A 173 38.18 -29.50 39.72
N GLY A 174 38.90 -29.23 38.62
CA GLY A 174 38.66 -29.84 37.32
C GLY A 174 38.82 -31.36 37.34
N GLN A 175 39.76 -31.90 38.11
CA GLN A 175 39.91 -33.35 38.30
C GLN A 175 38.73 -33.95 39.09
N ILE A 176 38.25 -33.27 40.13
CA ILE A 176 37.06 -33.68 40.89
C ILE A 176 35.83 -33.65 39.98
N ASP A 177 35.66 -32.58 39.19
CA ASP A 177 34.53 -32.43 38.26
C ASP A 177 34.58 -33.49 37.16
N GLN A 178 35.76 -33.84 36.64
CA GLN A 178 35.94 -34.93 35.67
C GLN A 178 35.58 -36.30 36.26
N LEU A 179 35.92 -36.56 37.52
CA LEU A 179 35.53 -37.80 38.21
C LEU A 179 34.03 -37.85 38.52
N LYS A 180 33.38 -36.68 38.69
CA LYS A 180 31.93 -36.55 38.94
C LYS A 180 31.10 -36.38 37.66
N SER A 181 31.70 -36.19 36.49
CA SER A 181 30.99 -35.76 35.28
C SER A 181 29.89 -36.73 34.86
N ALA A 182 30.17 -38.04 34.87
CA ALA A 182 29.18 -39.06 34.50
C ALA A 182 27.91 -39.00 35.39
N VAL A 183 28.06 -38.77 36.69
CA VAL A 183 26.91 -38.59 37.60
C VAL A 183 26.23 -37.25 37.36
N THR A 184 27.01 -36.19 37.18
CA THR A 184 26.49 -34.81 37.03
C THR A 184 25.73 -34.64 35.72
N ASP A 185 26.19 -35.28 34.64
CA ASP A 185 25.57 -35.25 33.31
C ASP A 185 24.22 -35.99 33.32
N VAL A 186 24.18 -37.20 33.89
CA VAL A 186 22.94 -37.98 34.02
C VAL A 186 21.97 -37.32 35.00
N GLN A 187 22.47 -36.77 36.11
CA GLN A 187 21.66 -35.99 37.05
C GLN A 187 21.12 -34.70 36.39
N GLY A 188 21.89 -34.05 35.53
CA GLY A 188 21.47 -32.91 34.72
C GLY A 188 20.37 -33.28 33.73
N ALA A 189 20.52 -34.41 33.04
CA ALA A 189 19.51 -34.93 32.11
C ALA A 189 18.21 -35.32 32.84
N LEU A 190 18.31 -36.03 33.97
CA LEU A 190 17.16 -36.45 34.78
C LEU A 190 16.44 -35.25 35.39
N SER A 191 17.17 -34.28 35.92
CA SER A 191 16.58 -33.05 36.48
C SER A 191 15.89 -32.24 35.38
N LYS A 192 16.48 -32.10 34.20
CA LYS A 192 15.86 -31.43 33.04
C LYS A 192 14.59 -32.14 32.56
N ALA A 193 14.60 -33.48 32.52
CA ALA A 193 13.43 -34.27 32.16
C ALA A 193 12.29 -34.07 33.17
N LYS A 194 12.56 -34.27 34.47
CA LYS A 194 11.58 -34.05 35.54
C LYS A 194 11.13 -32.60 35.70
N PHE A 195 11.99 -31.65 35.36
CA PHE A 195 11.69 -30.22 35.52
C PHE A 195 10.47 -29.80 34.71
N ARG A 196 10.29 -30.34 33.50
CA ARG A 196 9.13 -30.04 32.66
C ARG A 196 7.82 -30.48 33.32
N GLU A 197 7.78 -31.70 33.84
CA GLU A 197 6.62 -32.21 34.58
C GLU A 197 6.34 -31.38 35.84
N THR A 198 7.37 -31.10 36.65
CA THR A 198 7.22 -30.27 37.86
C THR A 198 6.71 -28.87 37.52
N GLN A 199 7.23 -28.26 36.46
CA GLN A 199 6.82 -26.94 36.01
C GLN A 199 5.35 -26.92 35.56
N LEU A 200 4.91 -27.92 34.79
CA LEU A 200 3.52 -28.04 34.35
C LEU A 200 2.58 -28.22 35.55
N ARG A 201 2.93 -29.09 36.51
CA ARG A 201 2.14 -29.28 37.74
C ARG A 201 2.09 -28.02 38.60
N GLU A 202 3.19 -27.29 38.73
CA GLU A 202 3.24 -26.03 39.48
C GLU A 202 2.38 -24.94 38.80
N GLN A 203 2.42 -24.84 37.48
CA GLN A 203 1.55 -23.93 36.72
C GLN A 203 0.07 -24.29 36.90
N LEU A 204 -0.26 -25.58 36.85
CA LEU A 204 -1.62 -26.07 37.07
C LEU A 204 -2.10 -25.79 38.50
N ASP A 205 -1.31 -26.10 39.54
CA ASP A 205 -1.69 -25.87 40.95
C ASP A 205 -1.87 -24.36 41.26
N ASN A 206 -1.16 -23.48 40.56
CA ASN A 206 -1.35 -22.03 40.68
C ASN A 206 -2.69 -21.55 40.10
N LEU A 207 -3.19 -22.19 39.04
CA LEU A 207 -4.43 -21.83 38.37
C LEU A 207 -5.64 -22.57 38.97
N ALA A 208 -5.53 -23.89 39.10
CA ALA A 208 -6.52 -24.81 39.64
C ALA A 208 -5.91 -25.67 40.78
N PRO A 209 -5.76 -25.10 41.99
CA PRO A 209 -5.12 -25.81 43.09
C PRO A 209 -5.91 -27.04 43.54
N GLU A 210 -5.26 -28.20 43.60
CA GLU A 210 -5.88 -29.44 44.07
C GLU A 210 -6.02 -29.49 45.59
N ASN A 211 -5.12 -28.80 46.30
CA ASN A 211 -5.11 -28.79 47.76
C ASN A 211 -6.30 -27.99 48.32
N TRP A 212 -7.09 -28.61 49.19
CA TRP A 212 -8.29 -28.02 49.81
C TRP A 212 -8.06 -26.64 50.45
N PHE A 213 -6.89 -26.40 51.06
CA PHE A 213 -6.58 -25.11 51.69
C PHE A 213 -6.34 -24.00 50.64
N SER A 214 -5.59 -24.33 49.59
CA SER A 214 -5.31 -23.42 48.47
C SER A 214 -6.58 -23.14 47.66
N ALA A 215 -7.41 -24.16 47.41
CA ALA A 215 -8.72 -24.02 46.79
C ALA A 215 -9.67 -23.13 47.62
N ALA A 216 -9.73 -23.33 48.95
CA ALA A 216 -10.53 -22.49 49.84
C ALA A 216 -10.04 -21.03 49.86
N LYS A 217 -8.71 -20.81 49.84
CA LYS A 217 -8.11 -19.47 49.76
C LYS A 217 -8.45 -18.78 48.44
N ARG A 218 -8.40 -19.50 47.30
CA ARG A 218 -8.79 -18.98 45.99
C ARG A 218 -10.28 -18.63 45.95
N ALA A 219 -11.14 -19.51 46.44
CA ALA A 219 -12.59 -19.28 46.54
C ALA A 219 -12.93 -18.05 47.41
N PHE A 220 -12.20 -17.83 48.51
CA PHE A 220 -12.35 -16.62 49.34
C PHE A 220 -11.93 -15.35 48.59
N LYS A 221 -10.84 -15.38 47.81
CA LYS A 221 -10.40 -14.25 46.98
C LYS A 221 -11.39 -13.89 45.87
N GLN A 222 -12.14 -14.87 45.36
CA GLN A 222 -13.16 -14.66 44.33
C GLN A 222 -14.47 -14.06 44.86
N LEU A 223 -14.60 -13.83 46.18
CA LEU A 223 -15.78 -13.15 46.72
C LEU A 223 -15.82 -11.68 46.27
N PRO A 224 -16.97 -11.13 45.86
CA PRO A 224 -17.05 -9.83 45.18
C PRO A 224 -16.37 -8.65 45.89
N ILE A 225 -16.40 -8.60 47.23
CA ILE A 225 -15.74 -7.54 48.01
C ILE A 225 -14.24 -7.76 48.10
N VAL A 226 -13.79 -9.03 48.22
CA VAL A 226 -12.38 -9.38 48.37
C VAL A 226 -11.66 -9.26 47.02
N ASN A 227 -12.31 -9.72 45.95
CA ASN A 227 -11.85 -9.61 44.58
C ASN A 227 -11.61 -8.14 44.19
N GLY A 228 -12.50 -7.22 44.62
CA GLY A 228 -12.33 -5.79 44.36
C GLY A 228 -11.05 -5.15 44.93
N PHE A 229 -10.39 -5.75 45.94
CA PHE A 229 -9.13 -5.23 46.51
C PHE A 229 -7.86 -5.87 45.94
N ASP A 230 -7.93 -7.13 45.49
CA ASP A 230 -6.83 -7.88 44.89
C ASP A 230 -7.37 -8.83 43.81
N PRO A 231 -7.78 -8.28 42.65
CA PRO A 231 -8.52 -9.05 41.66
C PRO A 231 -7.63 -10.05 40.94
N ILE A 232 -8.13 -11.28 40.79
CA ILE A 232 -7.45 -12.33 40.01
C ILE A 232 -7.45 -11.96 38.52
N HIS A 233 -8.61 -11.51 38.03
CA HIS A 233 -8.84 -11.02 36.68
C HIS A 233 -8.79 -9.49 36.68
N LYS A 234 -7.85 -8.90 35.95
CA LYS A 234 -7.61 -7.45 35.96
C LYS A 234 -7.45 -6.91 34.55
N ILE A 235 -7.86 -5.65 34.39
CA ILE A 235 -7.59 -4.88 33.16
C ILE A 235 -6.08 -4.82 32.96
N GLN A 236 -5.63 -5.18 31.76
CA GLN A 236 -4.24 -5.01 31.34
C GLN A 236 -4.06 -3.60 30.82
N TYR A 237 -3.02 -2.91 31.28
CA TYR A 237 -2.69 -1.55 30.86
C TYR A 237 -1.33 -1.58 30.19
N ASP A 238 -1.33 -1.48 28.87
CA ASP A 238 -0.13 -1.31 28.07
C ASP A 238 -0.01 0.17 27.70
N TRP A 239 1.12 0.78 28.09
CA TRP A 239 1.43 2.19 27.85
C TRP A 239 2.65 2.29 26.92
N PRO A 240 2.44 2.31 25.60
CA PRO A 240 3.52 2.45 24.64
C PRO A 240 4.30 3.76 24.88
N VAL A 241 5.61 3.66 25.02
CA VAL A 241 6.44 4.78 25.50
C VAL A 241 6.58 5.88 24.45
N GLY A 242 5.99 7.06 24.64
CA GLY A 242 6.18 8.19 23.71
C GLY A 242 5.34 8.10 22.43
N LEU A 243 4.34 7.20 22.40
CA LEU A 243 3.27 7.27 21.40
C LEU A 243 2.12 8.12 21.93
N GLU A 244 1.69 9.06 21.10
CA GLU A 244 0.56 9.95 21.37
C GLU A 244 -0.53 9.74 20.33
N GLU A 245 -1.73 10.20 20.65
CA GLU A 245 -2.84 10.29 19.71
C GLU A 245 -3.56 11.62 19.86
N GLN A 246 -4.00 12.16 18.73
CA GLN A 246 -4.75 13.41 18.68
C GLN A 246 -6.24 13.11 18.91
N LEU A 247 -6.80 13.58 20.04
CA LEU A 247 -8.24 13.54 20.30
C LEU A 247 -8.79 14.97 20.33
N GLY A 248 -9.60 15.32 19.33
CA GLY A 248 -10.09 16.68 19.14
C GLY A 248 -8.93 17.67 18.98
N MET A 249 -8.78 18.61 19.93
CA MET A 249 -7.74 19.66 19.88
C MET A 249 -6.52 19.36 20.78
N THR A 250 -6.43 18.17 21.40
CA THR A 250 -5.34 17.83 22.34
C THR A 250 -4.64 16.52 21.96
N LYS A 251 -3.31 16.46 22.11
CA LYS A 251 -2.55 15.22 22.07
C LYS A 251 -2.53 14.57 23.44
N VAL A 252 -2.87 13.29 23.51
CA VAL A 252 -2.84 12.49 24.74
C VAL A 252 -1.94 11.29 24.55
N ALA A 253 -1.40 10.74 25.64
CA ALA A 253 -0.63 9.51 25.59
C ALA A 253 -1.54 8.36 25.14
N ARG A 254 -1.06 7.56 24.18
CA ARG A 254 -1.77 6.39 23.68
C ARG A 254 -1.82 5.33 24.79
N LEU A 255 -3.01 4.80 25.06
CA LEU A 255 -3.26 3.73 26.03
C LEU A 255 -3.80 2.51 25.29
N ASP A 256 -3.45 1.31 25.76
CA ASP A 256 -3.97 0.06 25.22
C ASP A 256 -4.42 -0.88 26.33
N ARG A 257 -5.66 -1.38 26.21
CA ARG A 257 -6.29 -2.35 27.10
C ARG A 257 -6.78 -3.60 26.36
N CYS A 258 -6.45 -3.79 25.09
CA CYS A 258 -6.94 -4.87 24.23
C CYS A 258 -6.65 -6.25 24.83
N ARG A 259 -5.49 -6.42 25.49
CA ARG A 259 -5.09 -7.65 26.20
C ARG A 259 -5.95 -7.99 27.42
N SER A 260 -6.90 -7.12 27.79
CA SER A 260 -7.91 -7.46 28.79
C SER A 260 -8.88 -8.51 28.29
N CYS A 261 -9.17 -8.54 26.97
CA CYS A 261 -10.01 -9.55 26.32
C CYS A 261 -9.19 -10.49 25.42
N HIS A 262 -8.20 -9.97 24.69
CA HIS A 262 -7.26 -10.76 23.87
C HIS A 262 -6.12 -11.32 24.74
N VAL A 263 -6.46 -12.13 25.73
CA VAL A 263 -5.56 -12.51 26.83
C VAL A 263 -4.32 -13.28 26.35
N ASN A 264 -4.52 -14.15 25.34
CA ASN A 264 -3.50 -15.06 24.84
C ASN A 264 -2.68 -14.51 23.66
N ILE A 265 -2.95 -13.28 23.23
CA ILE A 265 -2.38 -12.71 22.01
C ILE A 265 -0.85 -12.65 22.03
N SER A 266 -0.25 -12.52 23.22
CA SER A 266 1.19 -12.43 23.43
C SER A 266 1.84 -13.70 23.99
N GLU A 267 1.16 -14.84 23.95
CA GLU A 267 1.65 -16.11 24.48
C GLU A 267 2.36 -16.91 23.36
N PHE A 268 3.69 -17.04 23.46
CA PHE A 268 4.52 -17.68 22.43
C PHE A 268 5.45 -18.73 23.05
N GLY A 269 5.58 -19.87 22.37
CA GLY A 269 6.50 -20.94 22.71
C GLY A 269 7.93 -20.65 22.21
N ALA A 270 8.82 -21.61 22.48
CA ALA A 270 10.21 -21.54 22.00
C ALA A 270 10.26 -21.40 20.47
N GLY A 271 11.13 -20.51 19.98
CA GLY A 271 11.27 -20.25 18.55
C GLY A 271 10.19 -19.35 17.95
N ASN A 272 9.49 -18.55 18.77
CA ASN A 272 8.40 -17.67 18.31
C ASN A 272 7.25 -18.48 17.66
N VAL A 273 6.84 -19.58 18.29
CA VAL A 273 5.69 -20.36 17.83
C VAL A 273 4.44 -19.91 18.60
N PRO A 274 3.33 -19.55 17.94
CA PRO A 274 2.06 -19.24 18.62
C PRO A 274 1.62 -20.38 19.55
N MET A 275 1.37 -20.11 20.84
CA MET A 275 0.91 -21.15 21.77
C MET A 275 -0.55 -21.50 21.58
N TYR A 276 -1.34 -20.54 21.09
CA TYR A 276 -2.76 -20.66 20.78
C TYR A 276 -2.96 -20.30 19.30
N PRO A 277 -2.58 -21.15 18.34
CA PRO A 277 -2.64 -20.81 16.92
C PRO A 277 -4.08 -20.63 16.44
N GLN A 278 -4.26 -19.71 15.48
CA GLN A 278 -5.54 -19.51 14.81
C GLN A 278 -5.95 -20.78 14.04
N GLY A 279 -7.22 -21.15 14.13
CA GLY A 279 -7.78 -22.37 13.53
C GLY A 279 -7.90 -23.54 14.51
N GLU A 280 -7.10 -23.56 15.58
CA GLU A 280 -7.29 -24.47 16.72
C GLU A 280 -8.07 -23.81 17.87
N PHE A 281 -7.82 -22.51 18.08
CA PHE A 281 -8.52 -21.70 19.07
C PHE A 281 -9.39 -20.66 18.35
N ALA A 282 -10.53 -20.32 18.96
CA ALA A 282 -11.40 -19.26 18.47
C ALA A 282 -10.88 -17.88 18.90
N GLU A 283 -11.08 -16.86 18.06
CA GLU A 283 -10.89 -15.47 18.47
C GLU A 283 -11.83 -15.13 19.64
N PRO A 284 -11.41 -14.33 20.63
CA PRO A 284 -10.13 -13.60 20.75
C PRO A 284 -9.02 -14.35 21.50
N PHE A 285 -9.11 -15.68 21.64
CA PHE A 285 -8.18 -16.49 22.46
C PHE A 285 -6.93 -16.97 21.72
N CYS A 286 -6.75 -16.52 20.48
CA CYS A 286 -5.59 -16.82 19.65
C CYS A 286 -4.36 -15.99 20.08
N SER A 287 -3.18 -16.55 19.80
CA SER A 287 -1.89 -15.87 19.82
C SER A 287 -1.65 -15.17 18.47
N HIS A 288 -0.85 -14.09 18.48
CA HIS A 288 -0.56 -13.37 17.25
C HIS A 288 0.15 -14.28 16.22
N PRO A 289 -0.26 -14.30 14.93
CA PRO A 289 0.27 -15.25 13.95
C PRO A 289 1.72 -14.96 13.52
N ARG A 290 2.20 -13.73 13.74
CA ARG A 290 3.55 -13.25 13.36
C ARG A 290 4.38 -12.76 14.56
N PRO A 291 4.75 -13.65 15.51
CA PRO A 291 5.54 -13.29 16.70
C PRO A 291 6.99 -12.92 16.41
N ASP A 292 7.51 -13.32 15.25
CA ASP A 292 8.79 -12.87 14.71
C ASP A 292 8.79 -11.35 14.48
N LEU A 293 7.67 -10.81 14.00
CA LEU A 293 7.54 -9.42 13.60
C LEU A 293 6.88 -8.54 14.68
N TYR A 294 6.03 -9.13 15.54
CA TYR A 294 5.22 -8.40 16.52
C TYR A 294 5.24 -9.02 17.93
N LEU A 295 4.98 -8.17 18.93
CA LEU A 295 4.72 -8.49 20.34
C LEU A 295 5.89 -9.09 21.15
N THR A 296 6.74 -9.94 20.57
CA THR A 296 7.88 -10.53 21.28
C THR A 296 8.96 -9.50 21.59
N ALA A 297 9.77 -9.75 22.62
CA ALA A 297 10.85 -8.84 23.01
C ALA A 297 11.97 -8.72 21.95
N THR A 298 12.12 -9.74 21.10
CA THR A 298 13.08 -9.77 20.00
C THR A 298 12.52 -9.22 18.70
N SER A 299 11.19 -9.08 18.60
CA SER A 299 10.56 -8.51 17.40
C SER A 299 10.88 -7.02 17.25
N PRO A 300 10.94 -6.51 16.00
CA PRO A 300 11.07 -5.07 15.77
C PRO A 300 9.85 -4.29 16.29
N HIS A 301 8.68 -4.94 16.40
CA HIS A 301 7.45 -4.36 16.96
C HIS A 301 7.08 -4.97 18.32
N SER A 302 7.99 -4.90 19.29
CA SER A 302 7.75 -5.40 20.64
C SER A 302 6.55 -4.72 21.29
N ARG A 303 5.76 -5.48 22.07
CA ARG A 303 4.54 -4.99 22.72
C ARG A 303 4.76 -3.72 23.53
N ASP A 304 5.80 -3.67 24.36
CA ASP A 304 6.03 -2.57 25.30
C ASP A 304 6.35 -1.24 24.59
N LYS A 305 6.75 -1.28 23.31
CA LYS A 305 7.03 -0.10 22.48
C LYS A 305 5.84 0.34 21.65
N PHE A 306 5.05 -0.58 21.09
CA PHE A 306 4.03 -0.26 20.10
C PHE A 306 2.60 -0.38 20.61
N GLY A 307 2.31 -1.34 21.50
CA GLY A 307 0.93 -1.74 21.78
C GLY A 307 0.21 -2.27 20.52
N CYS A 308 -1.11 -2.27 20.52
CA CYS A 308 -1.98 -2.76 19.45
C CYS A 308 -2.63 -1.60 18.67
N THR A 309 -3.09 -0.54 19.36
CA THR A 309 -3.88 0.54 18.73
C THR A 309 -3.09 1.41 17.76
N ILE A 310 -1.75 1.41 17.80
CA ILE A 310 -0.94 2.15 16.81
C ILE A 310 -1.10 1.57 15.39
N CYS A 311 -1.30 0.25 15.29
CA CYS A 311 -1.51 -0.48 14.04
C CYS A 311 -3.00 -0.69 13.75
N HIS A 312 -3.78 -1.06 14.76
CA HIS A 312 -5.19 -1.41 14.60
C HIS A 312 -6.16 -0.24 14.73
N ALA A 313 -5.76 0.92 15.29
CA ALA A 313 -6.66 1.99 15.74
C ALA A 313 -7.66 1.51 16.80
N GLY A 314 -8.79 2.20 16.97
CA GLY A 314 -9.80 1.93 17.99
C GLY A 314 -9.60 2.74 19.28
N ASP A 315 -10.51 2.56 20.23
CA ASP A 315 -10.38 3.14 21.57
C ASP A 315 -9.65 2.15 22.49
N GLY A 316 -8.35 2.39 22.69
CA GLY A 316 -7.53 1.56 23.57
C GLY A 316 -7.86 1.71 25.06
N SER A 317 -8.72 2.65 25.44
CA SER A 317 -9.26 2.75 26.80
C SER A 317 -10.53 1.92 27.01
N GLY A 318 -11.17 1.48 25.92
CA GLY A 318 -12.35 0.61 25.94
C GLY A 318 -12.09 -0.71 26.67
N THR A 319 -13.10 -1.21 27.38
CA THR A 319 -13.05 -2.48 28.12
C THR A 319 -14.26 -3.38 27.81
N SER A 320 -14.92 -3.11 26.69
CA SER A 320 -16.11 -3.81 26.20
C SER A 320 -16.00 -3.91 24.68
N PHE A 321 -16.69 -4.86 24.06
CA PHE A 321 -16.58 -5.06 22.61
C PHE A 321 -16.90 -3.79 21.82
N GLN A 322 -18.03 -3.16 22.14
CA GLN A 322 -18.48 -1.91 21.53
C GLN A 322 -17.54 -0.72 21.79
N HIS A 323 -17.17 -0.46 23.04
CA HIS A 323 -16.37 0.74 23.38
C HIS A 323 -14.90 0.63 23.01
N SER A 324 -14.42 -0.54 22.57
CA SER A 324 -13.10 -0.67 21.93
C SER A 324 -13.13 -0.32 20.44
N GLU A 325 -14.31 0.02 19.90
CA GLU A 325 -14.51 0.51 18.55
C GLU A 325 -14.12 -0.52 17.48
N HIS A 326 -14.46 -1.79 17.70
CA HIS A 326 -14.29 -2.83 16.69
C HIS A 326 -15.11 -2.49 15.44
N THR A 327 -14.53 -2.73 14.26
CA THR A 327 -15.21 -2.51 12.98
C THR A 327 -15.37 -3.86 12.27
N PRO A 328 -16.60 -4.24 11.89
CA PRO A 328 -16.85 -5.48 11.17
C PRO A 328 -16.17 -5.46 9.80
N ASN A 329 -15.81 -6.64 9.32
CA ASN A 329 -15.17 -6.73 8.01
C ASN A 329 -16.17 -6.60 6.86
N ASP A 330 -17.46 -6.86 7.10
CA ASP A 330 -18.56 -6.80 6.13
C ASP A 330 -19.92 -6.68 6.86
N PRO A 331 -21.02 -6.35 6.15
CA PRO A 331 -22.31 -6.13 6.78
C PRO A 331 -22.92 -7.38 7.43
N ALA A 332 -22.60 -8.58 6.93
CA ALA A 332 -23.08 -9.83 7.55
C ALA A 332 -22.45 -10.00 8.94
N ALA A 333 -21.14 -9.75 9.07
CA ALA A 333 -20.46 -9.70 10.36
C ALA A 333 -21.03 -8.58 11.27
N ALA A 334 -21.42 -7.44 10.70
CA ALA A 334 -22.05 -6.35 11.45
C ALA A 334 -23.38 -6.80 12.10
N HIS A 335 -24.23 -7.51 11.35
CA HIS A 335 -25.49 -8.06 11.85
C HIS A 335 -25.26 -9.09 12.97
N GLU A 336 -24.34 -10.03 12.78
CA GLU A 336 -23.97 -11.00 13.82
C GLU A 336 -23.49 -10.30 15.10
N TRP A 337 -22.67 -9.26 14.96
CA TRP A 337 -22.13 -8.52 16.11
C TRP A 337 -23.15 -7.61 16.80
N GLU A 338 -24.14 -7.10 16.08
CA GLU A 338 -25.26 -6.36 16.68
C GLU A 338 -26.07 -7.28 17.62
N GLU A 339 -26.35 -8.51 17.19
CA GLU A 339 -27.08 -9.49 17.99
C GLU A 339 -26.27 -10.04 19.16
N GLU A 340 -25.00 -10.41 18.93
CA GLU A 340 -24.16 -11.07 19.94
C GLU A 340 -23.56 -10.07 20.94
N PHE A 341 -23.10 -8.92 20.46
CA PHE A 341 -22.31 -7.97 21.24
C PHE A 341 -22.97 -6.60 21.43
N GLY A 342 -24.17 -6.38 20.89
CA GLY A 342 -24.83 -5.07 20.91
C GLY A 342 -24.05 -4.01 20.13
N TRP A 343 -23.31 -4.44 19.10
CA TRP A 343 -22.48 -3.59 18.28
C TRP A 343 -23.30 -2.52 17.54
N HIS A 344 -22.75 -1.31 17.43
CA HIS A 344 -23.29 -0.25 16.59
C HIS A 344 -22.19 0.73 16.17
N SER A 345 -22.35 1.41 15.03
CA SER A 345 -21.38 2.44 14.62
C SER A 345 -21.40 3.66 15.55
N ASN A 346 -20.25 4.01 16.14
CA ASN A 346 -20.10 5.20 16.98
C ASN A 346 -19.57 6.40 16.19
N HIS A 347 -20.48 7.26 15.72
CA HIS A 347 -20.13 8.47 14.96
C HIS A 347 -19.40 9.55 15.77
N PHE A 348 -19.26 9.41 17.09
CA PHE A 348 -18.52 10.35 17.93
C PHE A 348 -17.03 10.00 18.09
N TRP A 349 -16.64 8.77 17.77
CA TRP A 349 -15.24 8.36 17.84
C TRP A 349 -14.55 8.54 16.49
N GLU A 350 -13.48 9.33 16.46
CA GLU A 350 -12.83 9.74 15.21
C GLU A 350 -11.99 8.62 14.56
N TYR A 351 -11.53 7.65 15.34
CA TYR A 351 -10.58 6.62 14.92
C TYR A 351 -11.03 5.21 15.32
N PRO A 352 -12.14 4.71 14.76
CA PRO A 352 -12.55 3.32 15.01
C PRO A 352 -11.46 2.36 14.54
N MET A 353 -11.47 1.14 15.08
CA MET A 353 -10.51 0.11 14.71
C MET A 353 -10.59 -0.14 13.21
N SER A 354 -9.44 -0.32 12.56
CA SER A 354 -9.41 -0.67 11.15
C SER A 354 -9.97 -2.08 10.98
N PRO A 355 -10.94 -2.30 10.07
CA PRO A 355 -11.40 -3.66 9.78
C PRO A 355 -10.23 -4.48 9.24
N LYS A 356 -10.29 -5.81 9.40
CA LYS A 356 -9.21 -6.76 9.04
C LYS A 356 -8.59 -6.45 7.66
N ARG A 357 -9.43 -6.14 6.67
CA ARG A 357 -9.04 -5.78 5.30
C ARG A 357 -8.10 -4.57 5.16
N PHE A 358 -8.09 -3.62 6.11
CA PHE A 358 -7.32 -2.36 6.04
C PHE A 358 -6.29 -2.18 7.16
N VAL A 359 -6.05 -3.19 7.99
CA VAL A 359 -5.05 -3.11 9.08
C VAL A 359 -3.66 -2.70 8.54
N GLU A 360 -3.29 -3.18 7.34
CA GLU A 360 -2.02 -2.82 6.68
C GLU A 360 -1.84 -1.33 6.38
N SER A 361 -2.93 -0.55 6.32
CA SER A 361 -2.85 0.91 6.14
C SER A 361 -2.06 1.59 7.27
N GLY A 362 -2.05 0.99 8.48
CA GLY A 362 -1.32 1.49 9.64
C GLY A 362 0.20 1.46 9.47
N CYS A 363 0.73 0.59 8.59
CA CYS A 363 2.16 0.42 8.39
C CYS A 363 2.83 1.69 7.85
N ILE A 364 2.13 2.46 7.00
CA ILE A 364 2.66 3.69 6.38
C ILE A 364 2.98 4.77 7.42
N ARG A 365 2.42 4.72 8.63
CA ARG A 365 2.75 5.68 9.70
C ARG A 365 4.25 5.70 10.02
N CYS A 366 4.90 4.54 9.96
CA CYS A 366 6.33 4.37 10.25
C CYS A 366 7.17 4.02 9.02
N HIS A 367 6.59 3.29 8.06
CA HIS A 367 7.28 2.74 6.89
C HIS A 367 7.05 3.60 5.65
N HIS A 368 7.76 4.74 5.57
CA HIS A 368 7.57 5.73 4.50
C HIS A 368 8.15 5.31 3.14
N SER A 369 9.07 4.33 3.11
CA SER A 369 9.60 3.83 1.83
C SER A 369 8.67 2.79 1.20
N VAL A 370 7.90 2.07 2.02
CA VAL A 370 6.88 1.06 1.65
C VAL A 370 7.44 -0.18 0.94
N THR A 371 8.54 -0.07 0.21
CA THR A 371 9.21 -1.15 -0.53
C THR A 371 9.57 -2.34 0.34
N GLU A 372 10.04 -2.08 1.56
CA GLU A 372 10.41 -3.10 2.55
C GLU A 372 9.22 -3.90 3.08
N LEU A 373 7.99 -3.41 2.88
CA LEU A 373 6.78 -4.10 3.30
C LEU A 373 6.37 -5.21 2.32
N GLY A 374 6.80 -5.09 1.06
CA GLY A 374 6.49 -6.05 -0.01
C GLY A 374 7.40 -7.28 0.00
N VAL A 375 8.72 -7.07 0.01
CA VAL A 375 9.71 -8.17 0.03
C VAL A 375 10.80 -7.82 1.04
N ASN A 376 10.94 -8.65 2.08
CA ASN A 376 12.01 -8.53 3.07
C ASN A 376 12.76 -9.86 3.21
N ALA A 377 14.08 -9.81 3.25
CA ALA A 377 14.92 -11.01 3.32
C ALA A 377 14.77 -11.79 4.64
N GLU A 378 14.46 -11.10 5.74
CA GLU A 378 14.32 -11.69 7.08
C GLU A 378 12.86 -12.05 7.39
N PHE A 379 11.91 -11.18 7.05
CA PHE A 379 10.51 -11.29 7.48
C PHE A 379 9.52 -11.62 6.34
N GLY A 380 9.98 -11.76 5.10
CA GLY A 380 9.11 -11.94 3.93
C GLY A 380 8.19 -10.74 3.67
N ALA A 381 7.07 -10.96 2.99
CA ALA A 381 6.05 -9.93 2.81
C ALA A 381 5.34 -9.64 4.14
N SER A 382 5.48 -8.41 4.63
CA SER A 382 4.92 -8.00 5.93
C SER A 382 3.60 -7.24 5.79
N ALA A 383 3.43 -6.47 4.70
CA ALA A 383 2.17 -5.81 4.37
C ALA A 383 1.99 -5.77 2.83
N PRO A 384 1.65 -6.91 2.21
CA PRO A 384 1.59 -7.03 0.75
C PRO A 384 0.50 -6.19 0.09
N LYS A 385 -0.66 -5.99 0.73
CA LYS A 385 -1.79 -5.22 0.18
C LYS A 385 -1.47 -3.73 0.10
N VAL A 386 -0.89 -3.17 1.16
CA VAL A 386 -0.50 -1.74 1.16
C VAL A 386 0.66 -1.48 0.20
N TYR A 387 1.60 -2.42 0.10
CA TYR A 387 2.67 -2.38 -0.90
C TYR A 387 2.13 -2.44 -2.32
N GLU A 388 1.16 -3.31 -2.59
CA GLU A 388 0.48 -3.40 -3.87
C GLU A 388 -0.24 -2.10 -4.23
N GLY A 389 -0.94 -1.47 -3.27
CA GLY A 389 -1.55 -0.16 -3.46
C GLY A 389 -0.54 0.94 -3.84
N PHE A 390 0.61 0.96 -3.15
CA PHE A 390 1.74 1.85 -3.49
C PHE A 390 2.28 1.60 -4.91
N ARG A 391 2.45 0.32 -5.27
CA ARG A 391 2.94 -0.09 -6.60
C ARG A 391 1.97 0.35 -7.69
N LEU A 392 0.66 0.13 -7.52
CA LEU A 392 -0.38 0.53 -8.47
C LEU A 392 -0.42 2.04 -8.66
N ILE A 393 -0.45 2.82 -7.57
CA ILE A 393 -0.40 4.29 -7.63
C ILE A 393 0.85 4.77 -8.37
N SER A 394 1.99 4.15 -8.11
CA SER A 394 3.27 4.49 -8.75
C SER A 394 3.29 4.12 -10.23
N GLN A 395 2.70 3.00 -10.62
CA GLN A 395 2.70 2.51 -11.99
C GLN A 395 1.69 3.21 -12.89
N TYR A 396 0.50 3.54 -12.36
CA TYR A 396 -0.55 4.26 -13.08
C TYR A 396 -0.37 5.79 -13.00
N GLY A 397 0.56 6.27 -12.17
CA GLY A 397 0.94 7.67 -12.11
C GLY A 397 -0.11 8.56 -11.46
N CYS A 398 -0.86 8.05 -10.48
CA CYS A 398 -1.89 8.83 -9.79
C CYS A 398 -1.31 10.12 -9.19
N PHE A 399 -0.03 10.09 -8.80
CA PHE A 399 0.72 11.24 -8.27
C PHE A 399 0.88 12.41 -9.26
N GLY A 400 0.72 12.18 -10.57
CA GLY A 400 0.79 13.23 -11.59
C GLY A 400 -0.41 14.18 -11.53
N CYS A 401 -1.58 13.66 -11.12
CA CYS A 401 -2.78 14.46 -10.87
C CYS A 401 -2.97 14.77 -9.39
N HIS A 402 -2.69 13.81 -8.50
CA HIS A 402 -2.87 13.94 -7.06
C HIS A 402 -1.53 14.19 -6.36
N GLU A 403 -1.35 15.32 -5.71
CA GLU A 403 -0.10 15.54 -4.97
C GLU A 403 0.00 14.61 -3.75
N ILE A 404 1.07 13.81 -3.68
CA ILE A 404 1.40 12.97 -2.53
C ILE A 404 2.76 13.43 -2.03
N ASN A 405 2.74 14.55 -1.29
CA ASN A 405 3.92 15.08 -0.64
C ASN A 405 4.23 14.24 0.61
N GLY A 406 5.34 13.52 0.62
CA GLY A 406 5.77 12.72 1.77
C GLY A 406 6.23 13.54 2.99
N TYR A 407 5.95 14.85 3.01
CA TYR A 407 6.50 15.80 3.97
C TYR A 407 5.48 16.85 4.44
N ASP A 408 5.52 17.14 5.74
CA ASP A 408 4.97 18.36 6.35
C ASP A 408 6.14 19.25 6.79
N GLY A 409 6.43 20.28 5.98
CA GLY A 409 7.67 21.05 6.07
C GLY A 409 8.90 20.14 5.86
N THR A 410 9.73 19.98 6.89
CA THR A 410 10.90 19.08 6.88
C THR A 410 10.64 17.72 7.51
N THR A 411 9.44 17.50 8.05
CA THR A 411 9.08 16.25 8.75
C THR A 411 8.52 15.25 7.74
N PRO A 412 9.12 14.05 7.59
CA PRO A 412 8.53 12.99 6.78
C PRO A 412 7.22 12.50 7.41
N ILE A 413 6.16 12.43 6.60
CA ILE A 413 4.82 11.97 7.01
C ILE A 413 4.32 10.78 6.18
N GLY A 414 5.08 10.33 5.19
CA GLY A 414 4.71 9.25 4.29
C GLY A 414 5.64 9.16 3.08
N PRO A 415 5.34 8.29 2.11
CA PRO A 415 6.09 8.22 0.86
C PRO A 415 5.99 9.53 0.07
N ASP A 416 7.10 9.99 -0.49
CA ASP A 416 7.13 11.13 -1.40
C ASP A 416 7.06 10.66 -2.85
N LEU A 417 5.89 10.85 -3.46
CA LEU A 417 5.63 10.47 -4.85
C LEU A 417 5.55 11.68 -5.79
N ARG A 418 6.00 12.86 -5.37
CA ARG A 418 5.99 14.04 -6.24
C ARG A 418 6.85 13.84 -7.48
N LEU A 419 6.37 14.43 -8.57
CA LEU A 419 7.11 14.52 -9.81
C LEU A 419 8.43 15.27 -9.59
N GLU A 420 9.47 14.80 -10.26
CA GLU A 420 10.74 15.52 -10.32
C GLU A 420 10.58 16.87 -11.06
N PRO A 421 11.48 17.83 -10.83
CA PRO A 421 11.47 19.10 -11.55
C PRO A 421 11.56 18.86 -13.06
N GLN A 422 10.70 19.52 -13.83
CA GLN A 422 10.62 19.33 -15.29
C GLN A 422 11.55 20.27 -16.06
N THR A 423 12.03 21.33 -15.41
CA THR A 423 12.92 22.35 -15.98
C THR A 423 14.10 22.65 -15.07
N GLU A 424 15.22 23.11 -15.64
CA GLU A 424 16.39 23.55 -14.85
C GLU A 424 16.06 24.73 -13.93
N GLU A 425 15.20 25.64 -14.39
CA GLU A 425 14.75 26.78 -13.59
C GLU A 425 13.93 26.34 -12.37
N GLU A 426 13.02 25.39 -12.55
CA GLU A 426 12.25 24.79 -11.46
C GLU A 426 13.17 24.04 -10.48
N ALA A 427 14.13 23.26 -11.01
CA ALA A 427 15.11 22.57 -10.19
C ALA A 427 15.95 23.56 -9.35
N ALA A 428 16.40 24.67 -9.95
CA ALA A 428 17.14 25.71 -9.25
C ALA A 428 16.29 26.43 -8.18
N LYS A 429 15.01 26.69 -8.47
CA LYS A 429 14.06 27.27 -7.51
C LYS A 429 13.83 26.36 -6.32
N LEU A 430 13.61 25.07 -6.55
CA LEU A 430 13.41 24.08 -5.48
C LEU A 430 14.68 23.88 -4.66
N ALA A 431 15.85 23.84 -5.30
CA ALA A 431 17.13 23.73 -4.60
C ALA A 431 17.46 24.95 -3.74
N ALA A 432 16.91 26.13 -4.05
CA ALA A 432 17.10 27.34 -3.27
C ALA A 432 16.21 27.43 -2.02
N ASP A 433 15.12 26.66 -1.94
CA ASP A 433 14.20 26.65 -0.79
C ASP A 433 14.56 25.53 0.19
N PRO A 434 15.05 25.84 1.41
CA PRO A 434 15.41 24.83 2.39
C PRO A 434 14.21 24.06 2.97
N ASN A 435 12.98 24.52 2.73
CA ASN A 435 11.76 23.88 3.23
C ASN A 435 11.10 22.96 2.20
N VAL A 436 11.70 22.79 1.02
CA VAL A 436 11.11 21.98 -0.05
C VAL A 436 12.07 20.87 -0.46
N VAL A 437 11.58 19.64 -0.39
CA VAL A 437 12.28 18.49 -0.97
C VAL A 437 11.86 18.38 -2.45
N PRO A 438 12.79 18.25 -3.42
CA PRO A 438 12.42 18.01 -4.80
C PRO A 438 11.85 16.60 -4.98
N GLY A 439 10.80 16.46 -5.79
CA GLY A 439 10.25 15.15 -6.12
C GLY A 439 11.23 14.28 -6.92
N THR A 440 10.96 12.98 -6.98
CA THR A 440 11.83 12.01 -7.67
C THR A 440 11.09 11.14 -8.68
N MET A 441 9.76 11.28 -8.76
CA MET A 441 8.95 10.46 -9.64
C MET A 441 8.97 11.00 -11.06
N ARG A 442 9.02 10.08 -12.03
CA ARG A 442 8.89 10.42 -13.45
C ARG A 442 7.44 10.37 -13.87
N LYS A 443 7.09 11.15 -14.88
CA LYS A 443 5.83 10.97 -15.59
C LYS A 443 5.75 9.55 -16.18
N VAL A 444 4.60 8.91 -16.03
CA VAL A 444 4.40 7.50 -16.39
C VAL A 444 4.01 7.30 -17.85
N GLY A 445 3.41 8.31 -18.48
CA GLY A 445 3.03 8.29 -19.88
C GLY A 445 4.22 8.60 -20.79
N PRO A 446 4.16 8.17 -22.06
CA PRO A 446 5.16 8.52 -23.05
C PRO A 446 5.23 10.03 -23.27
N SER A 447 6.42 10.52 -23.59
CA SER A 447 6.58 11.89 -24.05
C SER A 447 5.81 12.12 -25.35
N LEU A 448 5.04 13.21 -25.40
CA LEU A 448 4.27 13.64 -26.56
C LEU A 448 4.96 14.77 -27.32
N ARG A 449 6.20 15.12 -26.95
CA ARG A 449 6.99 16.18 -27.60
C ARG A 449 7.13 16.00 -29.11
N HIS A 450 7.22 14.76 -29.59
CA HIS A 450 7.44 14.43 -31.01
C HIS A 450 6.28 13.64 -31.64
N VAL A 451 5.07 13.73 -31.07
CA VAL A 451 3.95 12.83 -31.43
C VAL A 451 3.56 12.89 -32.91
N ALA A 452 3.68 14.05 -33.56
CA ALA A 452 3.35 14.22 -34.97
C ALA A 452 4.32 13.51 -35.93
N SER A 453 5.49 13.07 -35.46
CA SER A 453 6.41 12.23 -36.24
C SER A 453 6.02 10.75 -36.24
N LYS A 454 5.19 10.33 -35.27
CA LYS A 454 4.88 8.93 -34.99
C LYS A 454 3.57 8.47 -35.59
N THR A 455 2.53 9.26 -35.43
CA THR A 455 1.13 8.86 -35.67
C THR A 455 0.33 10.01 -36.30
N THR A 456 -0.99 9.83 -36.49
CA THR A 456 -1.89 10.81 -37.12
C THR A 456 -2.84 11.44 -36.09
N ALA A 457 -3.40 12.61 -36.43
CA ALA A 457 -4.43 13.30 -35.63
C ALA A 457 -5.64 12.39 -35.30
N GLU A 458 -6.10 11.60 -36.27
CA GLU A 458 -7.24 10.68 -36.11
C GLU A 458 -6.92 9.60 -35.08
N PHE A 459 -5.71 9.04 -35.10
CA PHE A 459 -5.29 8.08 -34.08
C PHE A 459 -5.18 8.73 -32.70
N ILE A 460 -4.67 9.97 -32.61
CA ILE A 460 -4.58 10.70 -31.33
C ILE A 460 -5.98 10.84 -30.71
N ALA A 461 -6.96 11.30 -31.49
CA ALA A 461 -8.35 11.40 -31.03
C ALA A 461 -8.94 10.02 -30.71
N PHE A 462 -8.69 9.02 -31.54
CA PHE A 462 -9.18 7.66 -31.34
C PHE A 462 -8.62 7.04 -30.04
N TRP A 463 -7.31 7.12 -29.82
CA TRP A 463 -6.66 6.58 -28.63
C TRP A 463 -7.11 7.31 -27.36
N THR A 464 -7.27 8.64 -27.43
CA THR A 464 -7.64 9.45 -26.26
C THR A 464 -9.10 9.24 -25.85
N ALA A 465 -10.01 8.96 -26.79
CA ALA A 465 -11.42 8.74 -26.51
C ALA A 465 -11.66 7.49 -25.65
N ASP A 466 -11.06 6.38 -26.03
CA ASP A 466 -11.10 5.12 -25.28
C ASP A 466 -9.88 4.26 -25.67
N PRO A 467 -8.81 4.26 -24.87
CA PRO A 467 -7.59 3.52 -25.21
C PRO A 467 -7.77 2.00 -25.04
N THR A 468 -8.75 1.55 -24.25
CA THR A 468 -8.96 0.12 -23.94
C THR A 468 -9.46 -0.67 -25.14
N ARG A 469 -10.17 -0.02 -26.07
CA ARG A 469 -10.62 -0.63 -27.34
C ARG A 469 -9.48 -1.03 -28.27
N PHE A 470 -8.34 -0.32 -28.17
CA PHE A 470 -7.15 -0.64 -28.94
C PHE A 470 -6.23 -1.56 -28.15
N ARG A 471 -6.06 -1.29 -26.85
CA ARG A 471 -5.25 -2.10 -25.94
C ARG A 471 -5.96 -2.29 -24.60
N PRO A 472 -6.56 -3.47 -24.35
CA PRO A 472 -7.26 -3.76 -23.09
C PRO A 472 -6.39 -3.62 -21.83
N THR A 473 -5.09 -3.94 -21.93
CA THR A 473 -4.12 -3.88 -20.82
C THR A 473 -3.45 -2.50 -20.66
N THR A 474 -3.94 -1.47 -21.35
CA THR A 474 -3.35 -0.12 -21.27
C THR A 474 -3.47 0.47 -19.86
N ARG A 475 -2.42 1.19 -19.44
CA ARG A 475 -2.43 1.96 -18.19
C ARG A 475 -2.99 3.37 -18.37
N MET A 476 -3.16 3.83 -19.61
CA MET A 476 -3.81 5.12 -19.87
C MET A 476 -5.29 5.01 -19.51
N PRO A 477 -5.80 5.85 -18.60
CA PRO A 477 -7.20 5.80 -18.23
C PRO A 477 -8.07 6.35 -19.36
N ARG A 478 -9.38 6.11 -19.27
CA ARG A 478 -10.40 6.63 -20.20
C ARG A 478 -10.97 7.94 -19.64
N PRO A 479 -10.63 9.14 -20.17
CA PRO A 479 -11.19 10.41 -19.70
C PRO A 479 -12.56 10.76 -20.30
N PHE A 480 -12.89 10.20 -21.48
CA PHE A 480 -14.10 10.53 -22.23
C PHE A 480 -15.13 9.39 -22.25
N GLY A 481 -16.37 9.71 -22.64
CA GLY A 481 -17.45 8.74 -22.73
C GLY A 481 -17.77 8.04 -21.40
N LEU A 482 -17.57 8.73 -20.27
CA LEU A 482 -17.84 8.22 -18.93
C LEU A 482 -19.26 8.59 -18.44
N THR A 483 -20.21 8.68 -19.35
CA THR A 483 -21.57 9.15 -19.05
C THR A 483 -22.33 8.04 -18.32
N ASN A 484 -22.66 8.29 -17.05
CA ASN A 484 -23.44 7.41 -16.17
C ASN A 484 -24.90 7.90 -16.04
N GLN A 485 -25.28 8.81 -16.92
CA GLN A 485 -26.56 9.48 -17.05
C GLN A 485 -26.64 9.98 -18.49
N HIS A 486 -27.84 10.28 -18.99
CA HIS A 486 -27.98 10.85 -20.33
C HIS A 486 -27.44 12.28 -20.37
N ASP A 487 -26.17 12.41 -20.74
CA ASP A 487 -25.41 13.65 -20.81
C ASP A 487 -25.17 14.05 -22.27
N GLY A 488 -26.17 14.73 -22.83
CA GLY A 488 -26.18 15.07 -24.25
C GLY A 488 -25.17 16.17 -24.61
N LEU A 489 -24.86 17.07 -23.67
CA LEU A 489 -23.79 18.05 -23.89
C LEU A 489 -22.41 17.39 -24.01
N ALA A 490 -22.14 16.32 -23.26
CA ALA A 490 -20.91 15.55 -23.42
C ALA A 490 -20.84 14.86 -24.79
N GLU A 491 -21.93 14.22 -25.23
CA GLU A 491 -22.00 13.59 -26.56
C GLU A 491 -21.73 14.59 -27.69
N LEU A 492 -22.23 15.82 -27.54
CA LEU A 492 -22.02 16.90 -28.49
C LEU A 492 -20.59 17.48 -28.46
N LEU A 493 -20.03 17.73 -27.27
CA LEU A 493 -18.81 18.54 -27.11
C LEU A 493 -17.53 17.72 -27.08
N GLN A 494 -17.56 16.49 -26.55
CA GLN A 494 -16.35 15.65 -26.44
C GLN A 494 -15.69 15.36 -27.80
N PRO A 495 -16.42 15.12 -28.91
CA PRO A 495 -15.78 14.97 -30.23
C PRO A 495 -14.96 16.19 -30.65
N ILE A 496 -15.41 17.40 -30.30
CA ILE A 496 -14.68 18.64 -30.57
C ILE A 496 -13.49 18.79 -29.64
N GLU A 497 -13.63 18.43 -28.36
CA GLU A 497 -12.50 18.39 -27.41
C GLU A 497 -11.40 17.43 -27.89
N LEU A 498 -11.77 16.25 -28.40
CA LEU A 498 -10.84 15.26 -28.98
C LEU A 498 -10.14 15.79 -30.24
N ALA A 499 -10.88 16.43 -31.14
CA ALA A 499 -10.29 17.09 -32.32
C ALA A 499 -9.35 18.23 -31.90
N GLY A 500 -9.71 19.00 -30.87
CA GLY A 500 -8.87 20.04 -30.30
C GLY A 500 -7.57 19.49 -29.71
N ILE A 501 -7.64 18.40 -28.92
CA ILE A 501 -6.44 17.74 -28.38
C ILE A 501 -5.49 17.32 -29.50
N ALA A 502 -6.01 16.68 -30.54
CA ALA A 502 -5.22 16.26 -31.69
C ALA A 502 -4.56 17.46 -32.39
N ALA A 503 -5.34 18.51 -32.69
CA ALA A 503 -4.84 19.73 -33.32
C ALA A 503 -3.76 20.44 -32.48
N TYR A 504 -3.93 20.51 -31.16
CA TYR A 504 -2.93 21.10 -30.28
C TYR A 504 -1.64 20.29 -30.24
N LEU A 505 -1.76 18.97 -30.07
CA LEU A 505 -0.59 18.09 -30.00
C LEU A 505 0.21 18.06 -31.30
N GLU A 506 -0.46 18.09 -32.46
CA GLU A 506 0.22 18.22 -33.75
C GLU A 506 0.89 19.59 -33.90
N ALA A 507 0.17 20.68 -33.63
CA ALA A 507 0.69 22.04 -33.79
C ALA A 507 1.88 22.35 -32.87
N LYS A 508 1.93 21.74 -31.68
CA LYS A 508 3.04 21.91 -30.72
C LYS A 508 4.10 20.80 -30.79
N SER A 509 3.94 19.82 -31.66
CA SER A 509 4.92 18.75 -31.83
C SER A 509 6.24 19.33 -32.34
N GLN A 510 7.32 19.01 -31.65
CA GLN A 510 8.69 19.37 -32.01
C GLN A 510 9.22 18.42 -33.09
N PRO A 511 10.00 18.91 -34.06
CA PRO A 511 10.60 18.06 -35.09
C PRO A 511 11.57 17.05 -34.45
N LEU A 512 11.65 15.86 -35.06
CA LEU A 512 12.57 14.79 -34.66
C LEU A 512 13.40 14.40 -35.88
N GLU A 513 14.72 14.37 -35.73
CA GLU A 513 15.62 13.84 -36.75
C GLU A 513 15.48 12.31 -36.80
N LEU A 514 14.97 11.78 -37.91
CA LEU A 514 14.79 10.35 -38.12
C LEU A 514 16.02 9.74 -38.81
N LEU A 515 16.46 8.59 -38.32
CA LEU A 515 17.46 7.76 -38.96
C LEU A 515 16.86 7.00 -40.14
N THR A 516 17.69 6.67 -41.12
CA THR A 516 17.33 5.80 -42.24
C THR A 516 18.30 4.63 -42.32
N PRO A 517 17.86 3.45 -42.81
CA PRO A 517 18.79 2.38 -43.17
C PRO A 517 19.76 2.84 -44.28
N ARG A 518 20.80 2.05 -44.50
CA ARG A 518 21.72 2.25 -45.63
C ARG A 518 20.95 2.32 -46.95
N GLU A 519 21.32 3.27 -47.80
CA GLU A 519 20.71 3.41 -49.12
C GLU A 519 20.81 2.10 -49.92
N GLY A 520 19.68 1.65 -50.48
CA GLY A 520 19.57 0.39 -51.22
C GLY A 520 19.30 -0.87 -50.38
N TYR A 521 19.29 -0.78 -49.05
CA TYR A 521 18.95 -1.92 -48.19
C TYR A 521 17.44 -2.24 -48.26
N THR A 522 17.10 -3.53 -48.41
CA THR A 522 15.72 -4.01 -48.38
C THR A 522 15.48 -4.82 -47.11
N PRO A 523 14.64 -4.33 -46.18
CA PRO A 523 14.33 -5.04 -44.95
C PRO A 523 13.63 -6.39 -45.17
N ASP A 524 13.96 -7.37 -44.34
CA ASP A 524 13.43 -8.74 -44.39
C ASP A 524 12.55 -9.03 -43.16
N VAL A 525 11.27 -9.34 -43.42
CA VAL A 525 10.25 -9.58 -42.38
C VAL A 525 10.54 -10.85 -41.57
N GLU A 526 10.96 -11.94 -42.21
CA GLU A 526 11.21 -13.21 -41.52
C GLU A 526 12.46 -13.12 -40.64
N ARG A 527 13.51 -12.44 -41.13
CA ARG A 527 14.70 -12.16 -40.32
C ARG A 527 14.38 -11.21 -39.17
N GLY A 528 13.49 -10.23 -39.40
CA GLY A 528 13.00 -9.32 -38.38
C GLY A 528 12.27 -10.02 -37.24
N LYS A 529 11.39 -10.98 -37.57
CA LYS A 529 10.69 -11.84 -36.61
C LYS A 529 11.67 -12.63 -35.74
N LEU A 530 12.67 -13.28 -36.37
CA LEU A 530 13.69 -14.05 -35.65
C LEU A 530 14.54 -13.16 -34.73
N ALA A 531 14.88 -11.95 -35.18
CA ALA A 531 15.62 -10.99 -34.39
C ALA A 531 14.78 -10.48 -33.20
N PHE A 532 13.49 -10.22 -33.39
CA PHE A 532 12.57 -9.80 -32.33
C PHE A 532 12.48 -10.84 -31.19
N GLU A 533 12.39 -12.12 -31.54
CA GLU A 533 12.37 -13.23 -30.59
C GLU A 533 13.67 -13.33 -29.80
N ARG A 534 14.82 -13.28 -30.48
CA ARG A 534 16.13 -13.64 -29.91
C ARG A 534 16.89 -12.46 -29.29
N ARG A 535 16.55 -11.22 -29.62
CA ARG A 535 17.26 -10.01 -29.15
C ARG A 535 16.66 -9.40 -27.88
N GLY A 536 15.80 -10.14 -27.18
CA GLY A 536 15.28 -9.75 -25.85
C GLY A 536 14.05 -8.84 -25.89
N CYS A 537 13.43 -8.59 -27.05
CA CYS A 537 12.21 -7.78 -27.12
C CYS A 537 11.07 -8.41 -26.30
N MET A 538 10.98 -9.75 -26.29
CA MET A 538 9.98 -10.54 -25.57
C MET A 538 10.14 -10.52 -24.03
N ALA A 539 11.26 -10.01 -23.51
CA ALA A 539 11.43 -9.84 -22.05
C ALA A 539 10.63 -8.65 -21.50
N CYS A 540 10.20 -7.74 -22.38
CA CYS A 540 9.38 -6.59 -22.02
C CYS A 540 8.06 -6.55 -22.79
N HIS A 541 8.05 -6.97 -24.05
CA HIS A 541 6.90 -6.85 -24.95
C HIS A 541 6.19 -8.19 -25.16
N SER A 542 4.89 -8.12 -25.41
CA SER A 542 4.08 -9.24 -25.89
C SER A 542 3.76 -9.10 -27.38
N HIS A 543 3.49 -10.22 -28.04
CA HIS A 543 2.97 -10.32 -29.41
C HIS A 543 2.05 -11.54 -29.56
N ASP A 544 0.90 -11.41 -30.23
CA ASP A 544 -0.17 -12.42 -30.38
C ASP A 544 0.07 -13.39 -31.55
N GLY A 545 1.33 -13.58 -31.96
CA GLY A 545 1.66 -14.56 -33.01
C GLY A 545 1.60 -15.98 -32.43
N GLU A 546 1.17 -16.97 -33.22
CA GLU A 546 1.10 -18.38 -32.76
C GLU A 546 2.45 -18.85 -32.20
N GLU A 547 3.56 -18.39 -32.77
CA GLU A 547 4.91 -18.76 -32.33
C GLU A 547 5.32 -18.11 -30.99
N PHE A 548 4.56 -17.14 -30.52
CA PHE A 548 4.78 -16.42 -29.25
C PHE A 548 3.76 -16.81 -28.17
N ALA A 549 2.90 -17.79 -28.45
CA ALA A 549 1.86 -18.22 -27.53
C ALA A 549 2.45 -18.65 -26.16
N GLY A 550 1.87 -18.11 -25.08
CA GLY A 550 2.32 -18.36 -23.70
C GLY A 550 3.39 -17.39 -23.18
N LEU A 551 4.04 -16.60 -24.05
CA LEU A 551 5.05 -15.61 -23.66
C LEU A 551 4.40 -14.23 -23.51
N LYS A 552 3.86 -13.94 -22.33
CA LYS A 552 3.22 -12.65 -22.02
C LYS A 552 4.06 -11.83 -21.04
N GLN A 553 4.33 -10.58 -21.41
CA GLN A 553 4.97 -9.54 -20.59
C GLN A 553 4.15 -8.24 -20.68
N ASP A 554 4.07 -7.51 -19.56
CA ASP A 554 3.27 -6.29 -19.43
C ASP A 554 4.08 -5.04 -19.05
N PHE A 555 5.41 -5.16 -19.01
CA PHE A 555 6.30 -4.02 -18.76
C PHE A 555 6.31 -3.06 -19.95
N GLY A 556 6.53 -3.62 -21.14
CA GLY A 556 6.42 -2.93 -22.42
C GLY A 556 5.01 -3.04 -23.00
N PRO A 557 4.66 -2.15 -23.94
CA PRO A 557 3.42 -2.28 -24.70
C PRO A 557 3.34 -3.60 -25.47
N GLU A 558 2.14 -4.20 -25.53
CA GLU A 558 1.78 -5.20 -26.55
C GLU A 558 1.95 -4.58 -27.95
N LEU A 559 2.64 -5.28 -28.85
CA LEU A 559 3.14 -4.76 -30.14
C LEU A 559 2.43 -5.30 -31.38
N SER A 560 1.53 -6.28 -31.28
CA SER A 560 0.87 -6.91 -32.44
C SER A 560 0.18 -5.90 -33.33
N LYS A 561 -0.48 -4.90 -32.75
CA LYS A 561 -1.19 -3.84 -33.48
C LYS A 561 -0.37 -2.58 -33.70
N VAL A 562 0.95 -2.62 -33.52
CA VAL A 562 1.76 -1.40 -33.65
C VAL A 562 1.69 -0.82 -35.07
N HIS A 563 1.60 -1.67 -36.10
CA HIS A 563 1.42 -1.26 -37.50
C HIS A 563 0.21 -0.36 -37.72
N GLU A 564 -0.90 -0.62 -37.02
CA GLU A 564 -2.16 0.10 -37.23
C GLU A 564 -2.03 1.59 -36.94
N LYS A 565 -1.23 1.98 -35.93
CA LYS A 565 -1.17 3.35 -35.41
C LYS A 565 0.02 4.19 -35.89
N ILE A 566 1.04 3.54 -36.45
CA ILE A 566 2.22 4.25 -36.95
C ILE A 566 1.86 4.91 -38.28
N LYS A 567 2.46 6.08 -38.58
CA LYS A 567 2.20 6.78 -39.84
C LYS A 567 2.37 5.85 -41.05
N PRO A 568 1.51 5.97 -42.06
CA PRO A 568 1.64 5.18 -43.28
C PRO A 568 2.91 5.55 -44.05
N GLY A 569 3.49 4.56 -44.73
CA GLY A 569 4.61 4.76 -45.65
C GLY A 569 5.98 4.95 -44.99
N VAL A 570 6.88 5.61 -45.73
CA VAL A 570 8.31 5.72 -45.37
C VAL A 570 8.53 6.49 -44.07
N GLU A 571 7.70 7.49 -43.78
CA GLU A 571 7.80 8.27 -42.53
C GLU A 571 7.65 7.39 -41.29
N GLY A 572 6.61 6.55 -41.26
CA GLY A 572 6.38 5.65 -40.13
C GLY A 572 7.42 4.56 -40.00
N PHE A 573 7.92 4.03 -41.13
CA PHE A 573 9.03 3.09 -41.14
C PHE A 573 10.30 3.71 -40.54
N HIS A 574 10.70 4.91 -40.99
CA HIS A 574 11.86 5.62 -40.43
C HIS A 574 11.68 5.95 -38.95
N TRP A 575 10.47 6.31 -38.52
CA TRP A 575 10.18 6.52 -37.11
C TRP A 575 10.41 5.25 -36.28
N LEU A 576 9.86 4.12 -36.70
CA LEU A 576 9.96 2.87 -35.94
C LEU A 576 11.40 2.33 -35.95
N TYR A 577 12.08 2.40 -37.09
CA TYR A 577 13.51 2.07 -37.18
C TYR A 577 14.35 2.93 -36.22
N THR A 578 14.12 4.24 -36.20
CA THR A 578 14.81 5.15 -35.27
C THR A 578 14.53 4.79 -33.81
N TRP A 579 13.27 4.49 -33.47
CA TRP A 579 12.91 4.11 -32.11
C TRP A 579 13.56 2.80 -31.65
N ILE A 580 13.64 1.80 -32.53
CA ILE A 580 14.27 0.50 -32.23
C ILE A 580 15.78 0.65 -32.11
N LYS A 581 16.40 1.46 -32.98
CA LYS A 581 17.85 1.62 -33.05
C LYS A 581 18.40 2.54 -31.96
N GLU A 582 17.73 3.65 -31.70
CA GLU A 582 18.20 4.69 -30.76
C GLU A 582 17.01 5.36 -30.05
N PRO A 583 16.35 4.66 -29.10
CA PRO A 583 15.13 5.16 -28.46
C PRO A 583 15.35 6.47 -27.66
N THR A 584 16.57 6.70 -27.19
CA THR A 584 16.97 7.91 -26.45
C THR A 584 16.88 9.18 -27.31
N ARG A 585 16.93 9.06 -28.65
CA ARG A 585 16.76 10.18 -29.59
C ARG A 585 15.35 10.77 -29.53
N HIS A 586 14.34 9.93 -29.31
CA HIS A 586 12.97 10.39 -29.11
C HIS A 586 12.71 10.83 -27.66
N HIS A 587 13.32 10.14 -26.69
CA HIS A 587 13.20 10.52 -25.28
C HIS A 587 14.39 10.04 -24.48
N SER A 588 15.25 10.96 -24.04
CA SER A 588 16.51 10.66 -23.35
C SER A 588 16.38 9.78 -22.11
N ARG A 589 15.21 9.79 -21.46
CA ARG A 589 14.93 9.05 -20.22
C ARG A 589 13.95 7.88 -20.42
N THR A 590 13.83 7.40 -21.65
CA THR A 590 12.98 6.26 -22.03
C THR A 590 13.33 5.00 -21.23
N LYS A 591 12.33 4.14 -21.00
CA LYS A 591 12.53 2.80 -20.41
C LYS A 591 12.90 1.75 -21.45
N MET A 592 12.68 2.03 -22.74
CA MET A 592 13.11 1.15 -23.83
C MET A 592 14.65 1.16 -23.86
N PRO A 593 15.32 0.02 -23.65
CA PRO A 593 16.77 -0.04 -23.70
C PRO A 593 17.28 0.11 -25.12
N ASP A 594 18.53 0.56 -25.25
CA ASP A 594 19.31 0.35 -26.46
C ASP A 594 19.75 -1.12 -26.49
N LEU A 595 19.28 -1.86 -27.50
CA LEU A 595 19.57 -3.29 -27.67
C LEU A 595 20.83 -3.53 -28.51
N PHE A 596 21.59 -2.48 -28.84
CA PHE A 596 22.83 -2.54 -29.62
C PHE A 596 22.65 -3.30 -30.94
N LEU A 597 21.57 -2.98 -31.66
CA LEU A 597 21.18 -3.61 -32.93
C LEU A 597 21.99 -3.03 -34.11
N GLU A 598 23.31 -3.17 -34.04
CA GLU A 598 24.21 -2.72 -35.09
C GLU A 598 24.06 -3.55 -36.35
N ALA A 599 24.18 -2.89 -37.50
CA ALA A 599 24.22 -3.56 -38.79
C ALA A 599 25.55 -4.30 -38.95
N THR A 600 25.50 -5.48 -39.56
CA THR A 600 26.66 -6.38 -39.70
C THR A 600 26.78 -6.89 -41.13
N GLY A 601 27.99 -7.26 -41.56
CA GLY A 601 28.27 -7.75 -42.91
C GLY A 601 28.64 -6.66 -43.93
N GLU A 602 29.09 -7.09 -45.12
CA GLU A 602 29.46 -6.22 -46.24
C GLU A 602 28.83 -6.74 -47.56
N GLY A 603 28.63 -5.84 -48.53
CA GLY A 603 28.06 -6.21 -49.83
C GLY A 603 26.67 -6.85 -49.70
N ASP A 604 26.50 -8.03 -50.29
CA ASP A 604 25.25 -8.81 -50.29
C ASP A 604 24.96 -9.50 -48.94
N GLU A 605 25.92 -9.54 -48.01
CA GLU A 605 25.75 -10.10 -46.66
C GLU A 605 25.39 -9.04 -45.61
N TYR A 606 25.21 -7.77 -46.02
CA TYR A 606 24.84 -6.69 -45.11
C TYR A 606 23.42 -6.92 -44.55
N VAL A 607 23.30 -6.94 -43.22
CA VAL A 607 22.06 -7.12 -42.48
C VAL A 607 21.91 -6.01 -41.45
N ASP A 608 20.73 -5.39 -41.42
CA ASP A 608 20.34 -4.38 -40.43
C ASP A 608 19.17 -4.92 -39.60
N PRO A 609 19.44 -5.49 -38.40
CA PRO A 609 18.41 -6.10 -37.57
C PRO A 609 17.32 -5.11 -37.14
N ALA A 610 17.67 -3.84 -36.92
CA ALA A 610 16.69 -2.83 -36.51
C ALA A 610 15.70 -2.53 -37.66
N ALA A 611 16.20 -2.46 -38.89
CA ALA A 611 15.36 -2.27 -40.08
C ALA A 611 14.47 -3.49 -40.34
N ASP A 612 15.00 -4.70 -40.16
CA ASP A 612 14.25 -5.95 -40.32
C ASP A 612 13.13 -6.08 -39.28
N ILE A 613 13.42 -5.81 -38.00
CA ILE A 613 12.40 -5.81 -36.93
C ILE A 613 11.33 -4.76 -37.21
N ALA A 614 11.71 -3.56 -37.67
CA ALA A 614 10.75 -2.51 -38.03
C ALA A 614 9.84 -2.98 -39.18
N ALA A 615 10.38 -3.67 -40.19
CA ALA A 615 9.58 -4.23 -41.27
C ALA A 615 8.63 -5.33 -40.80
N PHE A 616 9.08 -6.22 -39.92
CA PHE A 616 8.24 -7.23 -39.28
C PHE A 616 7.06 -6.61 -38.52
N LEU A 617 7.33 -5.64 -37.64
CA LEU A 617 6.31 -4.98 -36.85
C LEU A 617 5.32 -4.14 -37.67
N LEU A 618 5.69 -3.73 -38.88
CA LEU A 618 4.85 -2.95 -39.80
C LEU A 618 4.16 -3.81 -40.88
N ALA A 619 4.39 -5.12 -40.91
CA ALA A 619 3.91 -6.00 -41.98
C ALA A 619 2.37 -6.05 -42.11
N GLY A 620 1.62 -5.75 -41.03
CA GLY A 620 0.15 -5.71 -41.04
C GLY A 620 -0.47 -4.51 -41.76
N GLY A 621 0.32 -3.48 -42.09
CA GLY A 621 -0.15 -2.25 -42.77
C GLY A 621 -0.84 -1.23 -41.85
N PRO A 622 -1.01 0.02 -42.27
CA PRO A 622 -1.67 1.04 -41.45
C PRO A 622 -3.19 0.82 -41.39
N ALA A 623 -3.82 1.19 -40.28
CA ALA A 623 -5.28 1.19 -40.16
C ALA A 623 -5.86 2.58 -40.49
N GLU A 624 -7.11 2.60 -40.95
CA GLU A 624 -7.89 3.83 -41.07
C GLU A 624 -8.67 4.09 -39.78
N PHE A 625 -8.53 5.29 -39.23
CA PHE A 625 -9.25 5.71 -38.01
C PHE A 625 -10.39 6.67 -38.36
N PRO A 626 -11.41 6.80 -37.49
CA PRO A 626 -12.51 7.72 -37.70
C PRO A 626 -12.03 9.15 -37.94
N ALA A 627 -12.60 9.81 -38.95
CA ALA A 627 -12.29 11.20 -39.24
C ALA A 627 -12.62 12.10 -38.05
N LEU A 628 -11.79 13.13 -37.84
CA LEU A 628 -12.03 14.11 -36.79
C LEU A 628 -13.38 14.82 -36.99
N ALA A 629 -14.09 15.04 -35.88
CA ALA A 629 -15.36 15.73 -35.89
C ALA A 629 -15.18 17.16 -36.44
N LYS A 630 -15.98 17.50 -37.47
CA LYS A 630 -16.05 18.87 -37.98
C LYS A 630 -17.18 19.61 -37.26
N PRO A 631 -17.00 20.88 -36.88
CA PRO A 631 -18.05 21.65 -36.24
C PRO A 631 -19.24 21.81 -37.20
N ALA A 632 -20.36 21.16 -36.89
CA ALA A 632 -21.61 21.34 -37.62
C ALA A 632 -22.37 22.57 -37.10
N SER A 633 -23.18 23.19 -37.95
CA SER A 633 -24.06 24.28 -37.53
C SER A 633 -25.10 23.78 -36.53
N TYR A 634 -25.32 24.54 -35.46
CA TYR A 634 -26.36 24.28 -34.45
C TYR A 634 -26.71 25.58 -33.69
N ILE A 635 -27.66 25.52 -32.77
CA ILE A 635 -28.08 26.71 -32.00
C ILE A 635 -27.64 26.73 -30.53
N GLY A 636 -26.90 25.72 -30.04
CA GLY A 636 -26.47 25.68 -28.63
C GLY A 636 -27.27 24.75 -27.72
N VAL A 637 -28.10 23.87 -28.27
CA VAL A 637 -29.00 22.99 -27.51
C VAL A 637 -28.76 21.52 -27.79
N VAL A 638 -29.22 20.71 -26.85
CA VAL A 638 -29.44 19.28 -27.05
C VAL A 638 -30.93 19.02 -26.97
N ALA A 639 -31.47 18.39 -28.01
CA ALA A 639 -32.85 17.99 -28.11
C ALA A 639 -33.07 16.59 -27.52
N ASP A 640 -34.28 16.35 -27.00
CA ASP A 640 -34.73 15.00 -26.64
C ASP A 640 -35.13 14.23 -27.90
N GLU A 641 -34.46 13.10 -28.15
CA GLU A 641 -34.74 12.22 -29.29
C GLU A 641 -36.05 11.43 -29.12
N HIS A 642 -36.54 11.28 -27.89
CA HIS A 642 -37.67 10.41 -27.54
C HIS A 642 -38.86 11.19 -26.98
N PHE A 643 -39.03 12.45 -27.39
CA PHE A 643 -40.14 13.28 -26.92
C PHE A 643 -41.51 12.71 -27.33
N ASP A 644 -42.26 12.21 -26.35
CA ASP A 644 -43.56 11.56 -26.54
C ASP A 644 -44.75 12.36 -25.99
N LEU A 645 -45.97 11.87 -26.26
CA LEU A 645 -47.21 12.55 -25.92
C LEU A 645 -47.41 12.63 -24.39
N GLU A 646 -46.95 11.64 -23.65
CA GLU A 646 -47.06 11.62 -22.18
C GLU A 646 -46.15 12.69 -21.57
N ARG A 647 -44.91 12.82 -22.05
CA ARG A 647 -44.00 13.90 -21.65
C ARG A 647 -44.56 15.27 -22.04
N ALA A 648 -45.15 15.40 -23.23
CA ALA A 648 -45.79 16.64 -23.65
C ALA A 648 -46.96 17.05 -22.73
N LYS A 649 -47.83 16.11 -22.35
CA LYS A 649 -48.92 16.35 -21.38
C LYS A 649 -48.37 16.81 -20.03
N SER A 650 -47.28 16.21 -19.56
CA SER A 650 -46.62 16.61 -18.30
C SER A 650 -46.13 18.07 -18.30
N LEU A 651 -45.80 18.60 -19.48
CA LEU A 651 -45.38 20.00 -19.70
C LEU A 651 -46.55 20.96 -19.96
N GLY A 652 -47.79 20.47 -19.89
CA GLY A 652 -49.01 21.25 -20.09
C GLY A 652 -49.36 21.50 -21.56
N LEU A 653 -48.91 20.63 -22.47
CA LEU A 653 -49.28 20.66 -23.89
C LEU A 653 -50.49 19.77 -24.14
N ASP A 654 -51.44 20.25 -24.95
CA ASP A 654 -52.59 19.46 -25.37
C ASP A 654 -52.24 18.51 -26.54
N GLU A 655 -53.09 17.49 -26.74
CA GLU A 655 -52.92 16.47 -27.79
C GLU A 655 -52.95 17.06 -29.21
N SER A 656 -53.60 18.23 -29.39
CA SER A 656 -53.61 18.99 -30.65
C SER A 656 -52.37 19.85 -30.89
N SER A 657 -51.54 20.06 -29.86
CA SER A 657 -50.31 20.88 -29.86
C SER A 657 -49.05 20.02 -29.73
N PHE A 658 -49.20 18.69 -29.82
CA PHE A 658 -48.13 17.70 -29.80
C PHE A 658 -47.34 17.68 -31.12
N SER A 659 -46.68 18.80 -31.44
CA SER A 659 -45.71 18.88 -32.54
C SER A 659 -44.56 19.80 -32.15
N GLY A 660 -43.34 19.26 -32.06
CA GLY A 660 -42.15 20.03 -31.75
C GLY A 660 -41.02 19.16 -31.23
N VAL A 661 -39.96 19.82 -30.78
CA VAL A 661 -38.75 19.21 -30.25
C VAL A 661 -38.52 19.72 -28.85
N LEU A 662 -38.45 18.82 -27.87
CA LEU A 662 -38.15 19.17 -26.48
C LEU A 662 -36.67 19.50 -26.32
N ILE A 663 -36.37 20.63 -25.71
CA ILE A 663 -35.01 21.01 -25.33
C ILE A 663 -34.67 20.35 -24.00
N LYS A 664 -33.64 19.49 -24.02
CA LYS A 664 -33.16 18.76 -22.87
C LYS A 664 -32.07 19.53 -22.13
N GLU A 665 -31.05 19.99 -22.86
CA GLU A 665 -29.95 20.77 -22.31
C GLU A 665 -29.67 22.00 -23.17
N VAL A 666 -29.18 23.06 -22.53
CA VAL A 666 -28.72 24.28 -23.20
C VAL A 666 -27.31 24.58 -22.72
N LEU A 667 -26.34 24.67 -23.64
CA LEU A 667 -24.98 25.03 -23.28
C LEU A 667 -24.94 26.46 -22.77
N GLN A 668 -24.45 26.68 -21.55
CA GLN A 668 -24.34 28.03 -20.99
C GLN A 668 -23.42 28.90 -21.83
N GLY A 669 -23.91 30.09 -22.21
CA GLY A 669 -23.17 30.99 -23.08
C GLY A 669 -23.17 30.57 -24.56
N SER A 670 -24.03 29.65 -24.97
CA SER A 670 -24.36 29.46 -26.39
C SER A 670 -25.35 30.53 -26.89
N PRO A 671 -25.59 30.65 -28.20
CA PRO A 671 -26.63 31.52 -28.74
C PRO A 671 -28.03 31.21 -28.20
N ALA A 672 -28.39 29.94 -28.01
CA ALA A 672 -29.66 29.56 -27.37
C ALA A 672 -29.81 30.15 -25.97
N ALA A 673 -28.74 30.11 -25.15
CA ALA A 673 -28.73 30.73 -23.83
C ALA A 673 -28.80 32.26 -23.86
N ARG A 674 -28.54 32.88 -25.02
CA ARG A 674 -28.60 34.33 -25.26
C ARG A 674 -29.75 34.75 -26.19
N ALA A 675 -30.72 33.86 -26.43
CA ALA A 675 -31.85 34.14 -27.30
C ALA A 675 -32.62 35.40 -26.85
N VAL A 676 -33.22 36.11 -27.81
CA VAL A 676 -33.96 37.37 -27.58
C VAL A 676 -35.43 37.17 -27.97
N PRO A 677 -36.43 37.66 -27.20
CA PRO A 677 -36.31 38.53 -26.01
C PRO A 677 -35.89 37.83 -24.72
N GLU A 678 -35.93 36.49 -24.68
CA GLU A 678 -35.54 35.70 -23.52
C GLU A 678 -34.79 34.44 -23.91
N ALA A 679 -33.90 33.96 -23.02
CA ALA A 679 -33.10 32.77 -23.25
C ALA A 679 -33.98 31.51 -23.45
N LEU A 680 -33.53 30.62 -24.33
CA LEU A 680 -34.03 29.26 -24.43
C LEU A 680 -33.59 28.46 -23.20
N ARG A 681 -34.46 27.61 -22.67
CA ARG A 681 -34.27 26.88 -21.40
C ARG A 681 -34.54 25.38 -21.59
N PRO A 682 -33.99 24.52 -20.71
CA PRO A 682 -34.49 23.16 -20.58
C PRO A 682 -36.02 23.15 -20.39
N GLU A 683 -36.67 22.12 -20.92
CA GLU A 683 -38.12 21.91 -20.96
C GLU A 683 -38.92 22.80 -21.94
N ASP A 684 -38.25 23.66 -22.70
CA ASP A 684 -38.88 24.35 -23.82
C ASP A 684 -39.19 23.38 -24.97
N VAL A 685 -40.33 23.56 -25.63
CA VAL A 685 -40.67 22.79 -26.84
C VAL A 685 -40.61 23.69 -28.06
N VAL A 686 -39.62 23.47 -28.93
CA VAL A 686 -39.47 24.20 -30.19
C VAL A 686 -40.42 23.60 -31.22
N THR A 687 -41.44 24.35 -31.59
CA THR A 687 -42.49 23.90 -32.53
C THR A 687 -42.18 24.30 -33.98
N LYS A 688 -41.42 25.38 -34.18
CA LYS A 688 -41.01 25.84 -35.51
C LYS A 688 -39.57 26.36 -35.52
N PHE A 689 -38.88 26.09 -36.61
CA PHE A 689 -37.60 26.68 -36.98
C PHE A 689 -37.81 27.51 -38.25
N ASN A 690 -37.65 28.82 -38.13
CA ASN A 690 -38.16 29.82 -39.07
C ASN A 690 -39.66 29.58 -39.36
N ASP A 691 -40.01 29.30 -40.61
CA ASP A 691 -41.38 29.01 -41.04
C ASP A 691 -41.67 27.50 -41.13
N VAL A 692 -40.70 26.63 -40.81
CA VAL A 692 -40.83 25.17 -40.89
C VAL A 692 -41.29 24.60 -39.55
N SER A 693 -42.36 23.80 -39.56
CA SER A 693 -42.83 23.11 -38.35
C SER A 693 -41.99 21.87 -38.07
N LEU A 694 -41.53 21.75 -36.83
CA LEU A 694 -40.65 20.67 -36.39
C LEU A 694 -41.46 19.47 -35.88
N LYS A 695 -40.99 18.27 -36.19
CA LYS A 695 -41.59 16.99 -35.79
C LYS A 695 -40.65 16.06 -35.04
N SER A 696 -39.34 16.28 -35.13
CA SER A 696 -38.33 15.42 -34.49
C SER A 696 -37.03 16.19 -34.27
N ALA A 697 -36.23 15.71 -33.31
CA ALA A 697 -34.88 16.22 -33.05
C ALA A 697 -33.98 16.12 -34.30
N ALA A 698 -34.07 15.01 -35.05
CA ALA A 698 -33.34 14.84 -36.30
C ALA A 698 -33.65 15.93 -37.33
N GLN A 699 -34.93 16.31 -37.47
CA GLN A 699 -35.34 17.38 -38.37
C GLN A 699 -34.78 18.75 -37.94
N LEU A 700 -34.70 19.01 -36.62
CA LEU A 700 -34.07 20.23 -36.11
C LEU A 700 -32.58 20.24 -36.47
N ALA A 701 -31.86 19.15 -36.21
CA ALA A 701 -30.45 19.03 -36.55
C ALA A 701 -30.17 19.20 -38.05
N GLU A 702 -31.02 18.65 -38.92
CA GLU A 702 -30.92 18.85 -40.38
C GLU A 702 -31.09 20.32 -40.81
N LEU A 703 -32.09 21.00 -40.24
CA LEU A 703 -32.35 22.42 -40.54
C LEU A 703 -31.23 23.32 -40.02
N GLU A 704 -30.69 22.99 -38.85
CA GLU A 704 -29.52 23.65 -38.28
C GLU A 704 -28.30 23.46 -39.17
N ALA A 705 -27.97 22.23 -39.55
CA ALA A 705 -26.85 21.89 -40.42
C ALA A 705 -26.95 22.55 -41.80
N ALA A 706 -28.16 22.74 -42.33
CA ALA A 706 -28.41 23.44 -43.59
C ALA A 706 -28.29 24.97 -43.49
N THR A 707 -28.21 25.52 -42.28
CA THR A 707 -28.12 26.97 -42.04
C THR A 707 -26.67 27.39 -41.80
N ALA A 708 -26.22 28.45 -42.47
CA ALA A 708 -24.87 28.95 -42.32
C ALA A 708 -24.64 29.54 -40.91
N VAL A 709 -23.48 29.24 -40.31
CA VAL A 709 -23.01 29.84 -39.05
C VAL A 709 -23.11 31.37 -39.14
N GLY A 710 -23.68 31.97 -38.11
CA GLY A 710 -23.90 33.40 -38.00
C GLY A 710 -25.26 33.91 -38.47
N THR A 711 -26.08 33.06 -39.10
CA THR A 711 -27.43 33.43 -39.55
C THR A 711 -28.39 33.53 -38.37
N GLU A 712 -29.24 34.57 -38.33
CA GLU A 712 -30.32 34.67 -37.36
C GLU A 712 -31.52 33.84 -37.80
N VAL A 713 -32.05 33.02 -36.90
CA VAL A 713 -33.22 32.17 -37.10
C VAL A 713 -34.28 32.46 -36.06
N LYS A 714 -35.55 32.32 -36.44
CA LYS A 714 -36.70 32.51 -35.56
C LYS A 714 -37.18 31.16 -35.05
N LEU A 715 -37.22 30.97 -33.75
CA LEU A 715 -37.75 29.77 -33.11
C LEU A 715 -39.12 30.08 -32.53
N THR A 716 -40.14 29.27 -32.85
CA THR A 716 -41.41 29.33 -32.13
C THR A 716 -41.37 28.30 -31.02
N VAL A 717 -41.37 28.78 -29.78
CA VAL A 717 -41.18 27.98 -28.57
C VAL A 717 -42.45 27.96 -27.75
N MET A 718 -42.83 26.78 -27.29
CA MET A 718 -43.93 26.58 -26.35
C MET A 718 -43.35 26.37 -24.95
N ARG A 719 -43.71 27.25 -24.02
CA ARG A 719 -43.24 27.24 -22.64
C ARG A 719 -44.43 27.36 -21.70
N LYS A 720 -44.69 26.33 -20.87
CA LYS A 720 -45.83 26.29 -19.95
C LYS A 720 -47.17 26.60 -20.63
N GLY A 721 -47.40 26.03 -21.81
CA GLY A 721 -48.60 26.24 -22.63
C GLY A 721 -48.71 27.61 -23.32
N ARG A 722 -47.68 28.46 -23.28
CA ARG A 722 -47.64 29.75 -23.99
C ARG A 722 -46.63 29.72 -25.14
N SER A 723 -47.08 30.14 -26.32
CA SER A 723 -46.23 30.29 -27.50
C SER A 723 -45.49 31.63 -27.45
N THR A 724 -44.16 31.59 -27.60
CA THR A 724 -43.27 32.74 -27.68
C THR A 724 -42.34 32.57 -28.89
N THR A 725 -42.00 33.66 -29.57
CA THR A 725 -41.02 33.62 -30.67
C THR A 725 -39.69 34.17 -30.18
N LEU A 726 -38.64 33.38 -30.32
CA LEU A 726 -37.26 33.75 -29.97
C LEU A 726 -36.44 33.93 -31.24
N THR A 727 -35.51 34.87 -31.24
CA THR A 727 -34.47 35.00 -32.26
C THR A 727 -33.18 34.42 -31.71
N VAL A 728 -32.57 33.49 -32.45
CA VAL A 728 -31.32 32.83 -32.10
C VAL A 728 -30.36 32.90 -33.28
N LYS A 729 -29.07 33.09 -33.01
CA LYS A 729 -28.02 33.06 -34.02
C LYS A 729 -27.47 31.64 -34.14
N VAL A 730 -27.38 31.09 -35.35
CA VAL A 730 -26.75 29.79 -35.58
C VAL A 730 -25.25 29.91 -35.31
N SER A 731 -24.68 28.95 -34.59
CA SER A 731 -23.26 28.83 -34.25
C SER A 731 -22.78 27.42 -34.61
N ASN A 732 -21.63 27.00 -34.09
CA ASN A 732 -21.16 25.63 -34.11
C ASN A 732 -20.59 25.24 -32.74
N PRO A 733 -20.48 23.93 -32.42
CA PRO A 733 -20.00 23.48 -31.12
C PRO A 733 -18.61 23.97 -30.74
N LEU A 734 -17.70 24.19 -31.70
CA LEU A 734 -16.35 24.70 -31.43
C LEU A 734 -16.40 26.16 -30.95
N ASP A 735 -17.15 27.01 -31.63
CA ASP A 735 -17.30 28.43 -31.28
C ASP A 735 -17.96 28.59 -29.91
N ASP A 736 -18.99 27.80 -29.65
CA ASP A 736 -19.72 27.87 -28.39
C ASP A 736 -18.90 27.31 -27.22
N LEU A 737 -18.09 26.28 -27.45
CA LEU A 737 -17.17 25.74 -26.44
C LEU A 737 -16.05 26.74 -26.14
N ALA A 738 -15.44 27.34 -27.16
CA ALA A 738 -14.45 28.40 -26.97
C ALA A 738 -15.05 29.61 -26.21
N TYR A 739 -16.26 30.04 -26.60
CA TYR A 739 -17.01 31.08 -25.89
C TYR A 739 -17.25 30.68 -24.44
N HIS A 740 -17.70 29.45 -24.19
CA HIS A 740 -18.03 28.94 -22.87
C HIS A 740 -16.84 29.00 -21.91
N TYR A 741 -15.62 28.74 -22.40
CA TYR A 741 -14.41 28.87 -21.60
C TYR A 741 -14.00 30.34 -21.40
N LEU A 742 -13.96 31.14 -22.46
CA LEU A 742 -13.50 32.53 -22.41
C LEU A 742 -14.41 33.42 -21.55
N ARG A 743 -15.72 33.15 -21.49
CA ARG A 743 -16.67 33.98 -20.72
C ARG A 743 -16.43 33.96 -19.21
N LYS A 744 -15.68 32.98 -18.70
CA LYS A 744 -15.34 32.88 -17.27
C LYS A 744 -14.28 33.90 -16.86
N SER A 745 -13.38 34.27 -17.78
CA SER A 745 -12.25 35.18 -17.52
C SER A 745 -12.46 36.58 -18.12
N LEU A 746 -13.37 36.76 -19.08
CA LEU A 746 -13.52 38.00 -19.85
C LEU A 746 -14.93 38.62 -19.77
N SER A 747 -15.00 39.94 -19.94
CA SER A 747 -16.28 40.64 -20.13
C SER A 747 -16.91 40.28 -21.48
N GLN A 748 -18.24 40.33 -21.56
CA GLN A 748 -18.97 40.08 -22.80
C GLN A 748 -18.48 40.97 -23.96
N SER A 749 -18.27 42.26 -23.71
CA SER A 749 -17.78 43.20 -24.72
C SER A 749 -16.41 42.82 -25.28
N ARG A 750 -15.50 42.34 -24.41
CA ARG A 750 -14.17 41.90 -24.83
C ARG A 750 -14.24 40.65 -25.67
N LEU A 751 -15.14 39.74 -25.32
CA LEU A 751 -15.32 38.47 -25.98
C LEU A 751 -15.93 38.64 -27.39
N GLU A 752 -16.94 39.49 -27.51
CA GLU A 752 -17.50 39.91 -28.81
C GLU A 752 -16.43 40.55 -29.69
N GLN A 753 -15.54 41.37 -29.12
CA GLN A 753 -14.42 41.96 -29.84
C GLN A 753 -13.40 40.91 -30.33
N ILE A 754 -13.04 39.93 -29.49
CA ILE A 754 -12.12 38.83 -29.87
C ILE A 754 -12.68 38.02 -31.03
N ILE A 755 -13.97 37.71 -30.98
CA ILE A 755 -14.66 36.95 -32.04
C ILE A 755 -14.72 37.79 -33.33
N ALA A 756 -15.03 39.08 -33.23
CA ALA A 756 -15.12 39.97 -34.39
C ALA A 756 -13.75 40.22 -35.05
N GLU A 757 -12.69 40.41 -34.26
CA GLU A 757 -11.34 40.66 -34.75
C GLU A 757 -10.54 39.37 -35.00
N LYS A 758 -11.09 38.19 -34.66
CA LYS A 758 -10.47 36.86 -34.81
C LYS A 758 -9.09 36.75 -34.18
N ARG A 759 -8.92 37.39 -33.03
CA ARG A 759 -7.67 37.39 -32.27
C ARG A 759 -7.89 37.77 -30.82
N TYR A 760 -7.10 37.18 -29.95
CA TYR A 760 -6.96 37.66 -28.59
C TYR A 760 -6.14 38.95 -28.57
N LEU A 761 -6.72 39.97 -27.97
CA LEU A 761 -6.21 41.32 -28.04
C LEU A 761 -5.23 41.59 -26.89
N VAL A 762 -4.00 41.93 -27.25
CA VAL A 762 -2.93 42.39 -26.35
C VAL A 762 -2.47 43.80 -26.76
N PRO A 763 -1.89 44.59 -25.85
CA PRO A 763 -1.33 45.89 -26.19
C PRO A 763 -0.21 45.78 -27.25
N ASP A 764 -0.03 46.82 -28.07
CA ASP A 764 0.98 46.82 -29.15
C ASP A 764 2.40 46.57 -28.61
N GLU A 765 2.69 47.01 -27.39
CA GLU A 765 3.97 46.79 -26.72
C GLU A 765 4.27 45.30 -26.51
N ALA A 766 3.24 44.44 -26.44
CA ALA A 766 3.41 43.01 -26.29
C ALA A 766 4.15 42.37 -27.47
N TYR A 767 4.13 42.97 -28.66
CA TYR A 767 4.77 42.45 -29.87
C TYR A 767 6.22 42.92 -30.07
N THR A 768 6.79 43.68 -29.13
CA THR A 768 8.10 44.35 -29.31
C THR A 768 9.31 43.56 -28.79
N GLY A 769 9.12 42.35 -28.25
CA GLY A 769 10.21 41.44 -27.82
C GLY A 769 9.82 39.96 -27.85
N GLU A 770 10.81 39.05 -27.82
CA GLU A 770 10.60 37.59 -27.93
C GLU A 770 9.84 36.97 -26.73
N ASP A 771 9.97 37.54 -25.52
CA ASP A 771 9.35 37.03 -24.29
C ASP A 771 8.21 37.90 -23.72
N THR A 772 7.82 38.97 -24.41
CA THR A 772 6.81 39.91 -23.89
C THR A 772 5.38 39.36 -23.95
N LEU A 773 5.00 38.64 -25.01
CA LEU A 773 3.62 38.13 -25.20
C LEU A 773 3.11 37.26 -24.04
N LYS A 774 3.94 36.32 -23.56
CA LYS A 774 3.60 35.41 -22.44
C LYS A 774 3.36 36.14 -21.12
N SER A 775 3.91 37.35 -20.96
CA SER A 775 3.71 38.18 -19.77
C SER A 775 2.34 38.89 -19.75
N TYR A 776 1.77 39.14 -20.93
CA TYR A 776 0.48 39.83 -21.10
C TYR A 776 -0.71 38.87 -21.16
N VAL A 777 -0.49 37.62 -21.54
CA VAL A 777 -1.55 36.62 -21.67
C VAL A 777 -1.34 35.53 -20.63
N LYS A 778 -2.23 35.49 -19.64
CA LYS A 778 -2.22 34.48 -18.59
C LYS A 778 -3.16 33.36 -18.99
N GLY A 779 -2.63 32.14 -19.18
CA GLY A 779 -3.44 30.95 -19.39
C GLY A 779 -3.44 30.43 -20.82
N ASP A 780 -4.57 29.89 -21.23
CA ASP A 780 -4.73 29.15 -22.49
C ASP A 780 -5.02 30.08 -23.67
N GLU A 781 -5.45 31.31 -23.39
CA GLU A 781 -5.75 32.36 -24.36
C GLU A 781 -4.58 32.72 -25.27
N ILE A 782 -3.35 32.30 -24.91
CA ILE A 782 -2.13 32.47 -25.71
C ILE A 782 -2.29 31.87 -27.12
N GLU A 783 -3.09 30.80 -27.26
CA GLU A 783 -3.31 30.14 -28.56
C GLU A 783 -4.22 30.94 -29.50
N LEU A 784 -4.90 31.97 -28.98
CA LEU A 784 -5.77 32.85 -29.77
C LEU A 784 -5.10 34.18 -30.14
N VAL A 785 -3.90 34.46 -29.62
CA VAL A 785 -3.20 35.73 -29.85
C VAL A 785 -2.69 35.82 -31.28
N ALA A 786 -2.60 37.04 -31.82
CA ALA A 786 -1.91 37.24 -33.08
C ALA A 786 -0.40 36.95 -32.93
N LEU A 787 0.25 36.45 -33.97
CA LEU A 787 1.69 36.19 -33.97
C LEU A 787 2.51 37.47 -34.19
N SER A 788 1.90 38.48 -34.81
CA SER A 788 2.53 39.77 -35.07
C SER A 788 1.51 40.91 -35.07
N LEU A 789 2.00 42.12 -34.81
CA LEU A 789 1.17 43.33 -34.86
C LEU A 789 0.55 43.50 -36.26
N GLY A 790 -0.77 43.63 -36.33
CA GLY A 790 -1.50 43.82 -37.59
C GLY A 790 -1.76 42.56 -38.41
N GLU A 791 -1.53 41.36 -37.85
CA GLU A 791 -1.88 40.10 -38.51
C GLU A 791 -3.40 40.03 -38.83
N GLU A 792 -3.73 39.70 -40.08
CA GLU A 792 -5.09 39.34 -40.50
C GLU A 792 -5.24 37.82 -40.53
N VAL A 793 -6.22 37.30 -39.80
CA VAL A 793 -6.45 35.86 -39.63
C VAL A 793 -7.59 35.40 -40.54
N SER A 794 -7.33 34.41 -41.40
CA SER A 794 -8.37 33.79 -42.24
C SER A 794 -9.37 33.00 -41.38
N GLU A 795 -10.56 32.67 -41.91
CA GLU A 795 -11.52 31.82 -41.17
C GLU A 795 -10.96 30.43 -40.86
N GLU A 796 -10.16 29.87 -41.78
CA GLU A 796 -9.52 28.57 -41.61
C GLU A 796 -8.48 28.62 -40.48
N GLU A 797 -7.60 29.62 -40.50
CA GLU A 797 -6.59 29.83 -39.46
C GLU A 797 -7.26 30.12 -38.10
N TRP A 798 -8.34 30.92 -38.08
CA TRP A 798 -9.11 31.17 -36.86
C TRP A 798 -9.73 29.90 -36.30
N THR A 799 -10.24 29.02 -37.18
CA THR A 799 -10.77 27.72 -36.79
C THR A 799 -9.68 26.82 -36.20
N ALA A 800 -8.49 26.79 -36.81
CA ALA A 800 -7.33 26.07 -36.28
C ALA A 800 -6.91 26.59 -34.90
N ARG A 801 -6.83 27.93 -34.71
CA ARG A 801 -6.50 28.55 -33.41
C ARG A 801 -7.53 28.22 -32.33
N LYS A 802 -8.83 28.25 -32.65
CA LYS A 802 -9.89 27.83 -31.72
C LYS A 802 -9.76 26.36 -31.34
N LEU A 803 -9.45 25.47 -32.29
CA LEU A 803 -9.19 24.05 -32.00
C LEU A 803 -7.98 23.89 -31.08
N GLN A 804 -6.88 24.60 -31.33
CA GLN A 804 -5.70 24.58 -30.46
C GLN A 804 -6.01 25.12 -29.06
N TYR A 805 -6.78 26.21 -28.95
CA TYR A 805 -7.24 26.77 -27.68
C TYR A 805 -8.10 25.77 -26.90
N VAL A 806 -9.12 25.18 -27.54
CA VAL A 806 -9.96 24.15 -26.92
C VAL A 806 -9.12 22.94 -26.53
N GLY A 807 -8.24 22.47 -27.40
CA GLY A 807 -7.32 21.37 -27.13
C GLY A 807 -6.45 21.61 -25.91
N ARG A 808 -5.79 22.78 -25.85
CA ARG A 808 -4.99 23.20 -24.70
C ARG A 808 -5.84 23.22 -23.42
N ARG A 809 -7.03 23.81 -23.49
CA ARG A 809 -7.96 23.91 -22.36
C ARG A 809 -8.42 22.54 -21.88
N THR A 810 -8.71 21.63 -22.79
CA THR A 810 -9.11 20.26 -22.48
C THR A 810 -7.95 19.46 -21.87
N ILE A 811 -6.73 19.57 -22.43
CA ILE A 811 -5.51 18.97 -21.84
C ILE A 811 -5.29 19.50 -20.41
N ALA A 812 -5.47 20.81 -20.21
CA ALA A 812 -5.35 21.45 -18.90
C ALA A 812 -6.38 20.89 -17.91
N ARG A 813 -7.63 20.77 -18.37
CA ARG A 813 -8.79 20.30 -17.60
C ARG A 813 -8.65 18.84 -17.15
N TYR A 814 -8.23 17.93 -18.03
CA TYR A 814 -8.05 16.52 -17.68
C TYR A 814 -6.66 16.20 -17.09
N GLY A 815 -5.77 17.19 -17.01
CA GLY A 815 -4.46 17.03 -16.37
C GLY A 815 -3.52 16.10 -17.13
N CYS A 816 -3.64 15.98 -18.47
CA CYS A 816 -2.86 15.00 -19.25
C CYS A 816 -1.34 15.20 -19.09
N TYR A 817 -0.91 16.43 -18.81
CA TYR A 817 0.49 16.80 -18.55
C TYR A 817 1.06 16.21 -17.25
N GLY A 818 0.22 15.76 -16.31
CA GLY A 818 0.65 15.04 -15.12
C GLY A 818 1.24 13.67 -15.45
N CYS A 819 0.77 13.06 -16.55
CA CYS A 819 1.29 11.79 -17.05
C CYS A 819 2.19 11.92 -18.27
N HIS A 820 2.09 13.01 -19.04
CA HIS A 820 2.82 13.16 -20.31
C HIS A 820 3.71 14.41 -20.34
N ASP A 821 4.81 14.33 -21.09
CA ASP A 821 5.55 15.54 -21.50
C ASP A 821 4.89 16.17 -22.71
N ILE A 822 4.21 17.29 -22.48
CA ILE A 822 3.48 18.05 -23.48
C ILE A 822 4.11 19.44 -23.57
N PRO A 823 4.65 19.85 -24.74
CA PRO A 823 5.16 21.21 -24.92
C PRO A 823 4.11 22.26 -24.56
N GLY A 824 4.50 23.25 -23.76
CA GLY A 824 3.62 24.31 -23.26
C GLY A 824 2.99 24.05 -21.89
N PHE A 825 3.24 22.89 -21.28
CA PHE A 825 2.75 22.48 -19.94
C PHE A 825 3.89 22.16 -18.95
N GLU A 826 5.13 22.54 -19.25
CA GLU A 826 6.30 22.22 -18.42
C GLU A 826 6.20 22.73 -16.98
N SER A 827 5.48 23.84 -16.73
CA SER A 827 5.32 24.45 -15.41
C SER A 827 3.94 24.23 -14.78
N SER A 828 3.14 23.31 -15.32
CA SER A 828 1.77 23.07 -14.86
C SER A 828 1.75 22.23 -13.58
N ARG A 829 0.86 22.57 -12.64
CA ARG A 829 0.73 21.90 -11.34
C ARG A 829 -0.32 20.78 -11.37
N PRO A 830 -0.24 19.77 -10.49
CA PRO A 830 -1.26 18.74 -10.39
C PRO A 830 -2.69 19.31 -10.20
N ILE A 831 -3.69 18.67 -10.80
CA ILE A 831 -5.09 19.15 -10.82
C ILE A 831 -5.99 18.54 -9.73
N GLY A 832 -5.59 17.40 -9.19
CA GLY A 832 -6.34 16.62 -8.21
C GLY A 832 -6.11 17.11 -6.79
N ALA A 833 -6.98 16.67 -5.88
CA ALA A 833 -6.78 16.92 -4.45
C ALA A 833 -5.49 16.22 -3.98
N GLY A 834 -4.69 16.91 -3.15
CA GLY A 834 -3.56 16.30 -2.47
C GLY A 834 -4.02 15.13 -1.58
N LEU A 835 -3.25 14.04 -1.59
CA LEU A 835 -3.60 12.80 -0.89
C LEU A 835 -2.73 12.51 0.35
N ALA A 836 -1.65 13.24 0.59
CA ALA A 836 -0.71 13.00 1.69
C ALA A 836 -1.34 12.94 3.10
N ASP A 837 -2.56 13.45 3.23
CA ASP A 837 -3.30 13.49 4.48
C ASP A 837 -4.76 13.02 4.33
N TRP A 838 -5.03 12.27 3.26
CA TRP A 838 -6.39 11.90 2.90
C TRP A 838 -7.00 10.91 3.89
N GLY A 839 -6.19 10.00 4.45
CA GLY A 839 -6.60 8.96 5.38
C GLY A 839 -7.28 9.47 6.64
N ARG A 840 -7.02 10.73 7.06
CA ARG A 840 -7.70 11.38 8.19
C ARG A 840 -8.71 12.46 7.79
N LYS A 841 -9.00 12.63 6.49
CA LYS A 841 -9.95 13.65 6.03
C LYS A 841 -11.32 13.40 6.68
N ALA A 842 -11.89 14.46 7.28
CA ALA A 842 -13.22 14.38 7.88
C ALA A 842 -14.25 13.98 6.83
N THR A 843 -15.11 13.02 7.17
CA THR A 843 -16.17 12.49 6.28
C THR A 843 -17.13 13.60 5.81
N SER A 844 -17.39 14.60 6.66
CA SER A 844 -18.18 15.80 6.31
C SER A 844 -17.58 16.68 5.21
N LYS A 845 -16.29 16.50 4.88
CA LYS A 845 -15.61 17.18 3.76
C LYS A 845 -15.62 16.36 2.46
N LEU A 846 -16.33 15.23 2.45
CA LEU A 846 -16.55 14.40 1.26
C LEU A 846 -17.95 14.67 0.72
N ALA A 847 -18.05 14.94 -0.58
CA ALA A 847 -19.32 15.17 -1.25
C ALA A 847 -19.84 13.86 -1.85
N PHE A 848 -20.77 13.20 -1.15
CA PHE A 848 -21.40 11.97 -1.62
C PHE A 848 -22.51 12.20 -2.66
N GLU A 849 -23.05 13.43 -2.73
CA GLU A 849 -24.04 13.81 -3.75
C GLU A 849 -25.24 12.83 -3.76
N HIS A 850 -25.65 12.32 -4.92
CA HIS A 850 -26.75 11.34 -5.05
C HIS A 850 -26.23 9.92 -5.32
N ILE A 851 -25.06 9.57 -4.76
CA ILE A 851 -24.40 8.31 -5.09
C ILE A 851 -25.21 7.08 -4.67
N THR A 852 -25.89 7.12 -3.52
CA THR A 852 -26.70 6.00 -3.05
C THR A 852 -27.88 5.75 -4.00
N GLU A 853 -28.55 6.81 -4.49
CA GLU A 853 -29.60 6.69 -5.51
C GLU A 853 -29.08 6.08 -6.81
N TYR A 854 -27.87 6.45 -7.23
CA TYR A 854 -27.23 5.84 -8.39
C TYR A 854 -26.99 4.33 -8.19
N LEU A 855 -26.43 3.94 -7.05
CA LEU A 855 -26.09 2.54 -6.77
C LEU A 855 -27.33 1.64 -6.51
N HIS A 856 -28.47 2.22 -6.13
CA HIS A 856 -29.75 1.52 -6.04
C HIS A 856 -30.32 1.07 -7.39
N HIS A 857 -29.95 1.74 -8.48
CA HIS A 857 -30.49 1.46 -9.81
C HIS A 857 -29.42 1.01 -10.81
N HIS A 858 -28.15 1.24 -10.48
CA HIS A 858 -27.00 1.07 -11.37
C HIS A 858 -25.76 0.64 -10.58
N GLY A 859 -24.64 0.55 -11.28
CA GLY A 859 -23.32 0.36 -10.70
C GLY A 859 -22.60 -0.87 -11.25
N GLU A 860 -23.34 -1.90 -11.66
CA GLU A 860 -22.75 -3.07 -12.31
C GLU A 860 -22.49 -2.85 -13.81
N PRO A 861 -21.55 -3.59 -14.44
CA PRO A 861 -21.22 -3.42 -15.86
C PRO A 861 -22.37 -3.65 -16.84
N ASP A 862 -23.35 -4.47 -16.46
CA ASP A 862 -24.56 -4.74 -17.23
C ASP A 862 -25.67 -3.69 -17.02
N GLY A 863 -25.42 -2.70 -16.15
CA GLY A 863 -26.36 -1.65 -15.79
C GLY A 863 -27.28 -1.99 -14.61
N SER A 864 -27.15 -3.19 -14.01
CA SER A 864 -27.91 -3.59 -12.84
C SER A 864 -27.46 -2.87 -11.55
N SER A 865 -28.25 -3.04 -10.50
CA SER A 865 -28.08 -2.38 -9.21
C SER A 865 -26.95 -3.01 -8.40
N THR A 866 -26.01 -2.18 -7.95
CA THR A 866 -25.04 -2.61 -6.95
C THR A 866 -25.73 -2.95 -5.63
N ALA A 867 -26.79 -2.22 -5.24
CA ALA A 867 -27.55 -2.51 -4.02
C ALA A 867 -28.14 -3.94 -4.05
N GLU A 868 -28.74 -4.35 -5.17
CA GLU A 868 -29.29 -5.71 -5.31
C GLU A 868 -28.20 -6.79 -5.19
N ARG A 869 -27.04 -6.60 -5.84
CA ARG A 869 -25.89 -7.52 -5.75
C ARG A 869 -25.42 -7.70 -4.31
N VAL A 870 -25.28 -6.62 -3.56
CA VAL A 870 -24.75 -6.68 -2.18
C VAL A 870 -25.79 -7.17 -1.19
N GLU A 871 -27.07 -6.83 -1.36
CA GLU A 871 -28.17 -7.35 -0.55
C GLU A 871 -28.27 -8.87 -0.69
N GLU A 872 -28.24 -9.39 -1.92
CA GLU A 872 -28.24 -10.84 -2.18
C GLU A 872 -27.03 -11.54 -1.53
N ALA A 873 -25.84 -10.95 -1.65
CA ALA A 873 -24.62 -11.50 -1.03
C ALA A 873 -24.72 -11.57 0.50
N VAL A 874 -25.27 -10.53 1.15
CA VAL A 874 -25.44 -10.50 2.61
C VAL A 874 -26.52 -11.50 3.04
N GLU A 875 -27.66 -11.57 2.35
CA GLU A 875 -28.73 -12.52 2.66
C GLU A 875 -28.25 -13.98 2.54
N LEU A 876 -27.51 -14.30 1.47
CA LEU A 876 -26.92 -15.63 1.28
C LEU A 876 -25.92 -15.96 2.40
N LYS A 877 -25.08 -15.00 2.78
CA LYS A 877 -24.10 -15.19 3.86
C LYS A 877 -24.78 -15.46 5.20
N LEU A 878 -25.80 -14.68 5.55
CA LEU A 878 -26.60 -14.87 6.78
C LEU A 878 -27.39 -16.19 6.76
N ALA A 879 -27.76 -16.68 5.57
CA ALA A 879 -28.36 -18.01 5.40
C ALA A 879 -27.34 -19.17 5.49
N GLY A 880 -26.06 -18.88 5.73
CA GLY A 880 -24.99 -19.89 5.83
C GLY A 880 -24.49 -20.42 4.49
N VAL A 881 -24.79 -19.71 3.38
CA VAL A 881 -24.27 -20.03 2.04
C VAL A 881 -22.89 -19.40 1.88
N ASP A 882 -21.97 -20.11 1.22
CA ASP A 882 -20.66 -19.57 0.90
C ASP A 882 -20.76 -18.56 -0.24
N VAL A 883 -20.16 -17.38 -0.05
CA VAL A 883 -20.29 -16.21 -0.93
C VAL A 883 -18.89 -15.73 -1.29
N PRO A 884 -18.62 -15.35 -2.55
CA PRO A 884 -17.32 -14.81 -2.93
C PRO A 884 -16.89 -13.63 -2.06
N GLU A 885 -15.62 -13.60 -1.63
CA GLU A 885 -15.07 -12.52 -0.81
C GLU A 885 -15.17 -11.15 -1.51
N THR A 886 -15.13 -11.12 -2.84
CA THR A 886 -15.35 -9.91 -3.64
C THR A 886 -16.73 -9.31 -3.43
N ASP A 887 -17.78 -10.13 -3.30
CA ASP A 887 -19.15 -9.64 -3.08
C ASP A 887 -19.35 -9.12 -1.65
N LEU A 888 -18.77 -9.80 -0.66
CA LEU A 888 -18.74 -9.30 0.72
C LEU A 888 -17.88 -8.03 0.84
N SER A 889 -16.83 -7.91 0.03
CA SER A 889 -16.03 -6.69 -0.08
C SER A 889 -16.83 -5.54 -0.69
N ALA A 890 -17.54 -5.78 -1.79
CA ALA A 890 -18.46 -4.80 -2.36
C ALA A 890 -19.55 -4.37 -1.35
N ALA A 891 -20.10 -5.31 -0.59
CA ALA A 891 -21.09 -5.03 0.45
C ALA A 891 -20.54 -4.10 1.54
N PHE A 892 -19.31 -4.36 2.02
CA PHE A 892 -18.62 -3.47 2.97
C PHE A 892 -18.46 -2.05 2.41
N PHE A 893 -18.03 -1.91 1.15
CA PHE A 893 -17.83 -0.60 0.55
C PHE A 893 -19.15 0.15 0.31
N TYR A 894 -20.20 -0.58 -0.09
CA TYR A 894 -21.54 -0.04 -0.26
C TYR A 894 -22.09 0.49 1.07
N GLU A 895 -22.06 -0.30 2.14
CA GLU A 895 -22.47 0.14 3.48
C GLU A 895 -21.62 1.33 3.96
N SER A 896 -20.31 1.31 3.69
CA SER A 896 -19.44 2.45 3.97
C SER A 896 -19.90 3.70 3.22
N ILE A 897 -20.50 3.63 2.03
CA ILE A 897 -21.04 4.80 1.32
C ILE A 897 -22.28 5.32 2.02
N GLU A 898 -23.21 4.45 2.41
CA GLU A 898 -24.45 4.80 3.12
C GLU A 898 -24.16 5.55 4.43
N HIS A 899 -23.06 5.18 5.10
CA HIS A 899 -22.59 5.82 6.32
C HIS A 899 -21.59 6.97 6.10
N HIS A 900 -21.44 7.45 4.85
CA HIS A 900 -20.51 8.52 4.47
C HIS A 900 -19.03 8.26 4.83
N GLY A 901 -18.62 6.99 4.87
CA GLY A 901 -17.27 6.52 5.17
C GLY A 901 -16.26 6.73 4.05
N ARG A 902 -15.01 6.92 4.45
CA ARG A 902 -13.85 7.10 3.55
C ARG A 902 -13.60 5.92 2.60
N PRO A 903 -13.60 4.64 3.06
CA PRO A 903 -13.29 3.52 2.18
C PRO A 903 -14.25 3.41 1.00
N GLY A 904 -15.56 3.49 1.25
CA GLY A 904 -16.60 3.47 0.23
C GLY A 904 -16.46 4.61 -0.79
N PHE A 905 -16.09 5.81 -0.32
CA PHE A 905 -15.82 6.94 -1.21
C PHE A 905 -14.67 6.66 -2.19
N ILE A 906 -13.54 6.12 -1.71
CA ILE A 906 -12.39 5.79 -2.57
C ILE A 906 -12.79 4.69 -3.57
N TRP A 907 -13.42 3.63 -3.08
CA TRP A 907 -13.82 2.48 -3.89
C TRP A 907 -14.66 2.91 -5.09
N GLN A 908 -15.72 3.69 -4.85
CA GLN A 908 -16.58 4.14 -5.93
C GLN A 908 -15.92 5.18 -6.84
N LYS A 909 -15.03 6.03 -6.31
CA LYS A 909 -14.24 6.96 -7.15
C LYS A 909 -13.32 6.23 -8.12
N LEU A 910 -12.74 5.11 -7.72
CA LEU A 910 -11.87 4.31 -8.58
C LEU A 910 -12.68 3.46 -9.58
N ARG A 911 -13.83 2.94 -9.16
CA ARG A 911 -14.72 2.09 -9.98
C ARG A 911 -15.44 2.88 -11.08
N GLN A 912 -16.13 3.96 -10.70
CA GLN A 912 -16.95 4.79 -11.59
C GLN A 912 -16.93 6.26 -11.14
N PRO A 913 -15.87 7.03 -11.42
CA PRO A 913 -15.66 8.37 -10.84
C PRO A 913 -16.80 9.37 -11.10
N ARG A 914 -17.48 9.23 -12.24
CA ARG A 914 -18.58 10.10 -12.69
C ARG A 914 -19.92 9.80 -12.00
N SER A 915 -20.05 8.67 -11.29
CA SER A 915 -21.28 8.31 -10.56
C SER A 915 -21.75 9.41 -9.59
N TYR A 916 -20.81 10.15 -9.01
CA TYR A 916 -21.10 11.27 -8.09
C TYR A 916 -21.71 12.51 -8.77
N ASP A 917 -21.70 12.60 -10.10
CA ASP A 917 -22.40 13.65 -10.85
C ASP A 917 -23.81 13.21 -11.30
N TYR A 918 -24.29 12.05 -10.86
CA TYR A 918 -25.64 11.56 -11.14
C TYR A 918 -26.71 12.58 -10.74
N HIS A 919 -27.60 12.92 -11.67
CA HIS A 919 -28.64 13.95 -11.54
C HIS A 919 -28.13 15.35 -11.18
N LYS A 920 -26.85 15.67 -11.49
CA LYS A 920 -26.26 17.00 -11.24
C LYS A 920 -26.10 17.88 -12.48
N ILE A 921 -26.54 17.43 -13.66
CA ILE A 921 -26.42 18.21 -14.90
C ILE A 921 -27.23 19.51 -14.90
N GLU A 922 -28.27 19.60 -14.06
CA GLU A 922 -29.09 20.82 -13.90
C GLU A 922 -28.42 21.88 -13.02
N THR A 923 -27.51 21.46 -12.14
CA THR A 923 -26.86 22.33 -11.13
C THR A 923 -25.39 22.60 -11.43
N LYS A 924 -24.72 21.71 -12.18
CA LYS A 924 -23.31 21.85 -12.61
C LYS A 924 -23.22 22.18 -14.09
N ALA A 925 -22.47 23.22 -14.44
CA ALA A 925 -22.13 23.51 -15.83
C ALA A 925 -21.26 22.40 -16.44
N TYR A 926 -21.21 22.33 -17.78
CA TYR A 926 -20.42 21.33 -18.51
C TYR A 926 -18.98 21.20 -17.99
N ASP A 927 -18.34 22.32 -17.66
CA ASP A 927 -16.95 22.38 -17.24
C ASP A 927 -16.71 22.20 -15.73
N GLU A 928 -17.78 22.10 -14.92
CA GLU A 928 -17.74 21.88 -13.46
C GLU A 928 -17.93 20.41 -13.08
N ARG A 929 -18.24 19.59 -14.08
CA ARG A 929 -18.38 18.13 -14.00
C ARG A 929 -17.04 17.48 -13.60
N LEU A 930 -17.09 16.47 -12.72
CA LEU A 930 -15.95 15.67 -12.24
C LEU A 930 -15.02 15.15 -13.35
N LEU A 931 -13.71 15.24 -13.09
CA LEU A 931 -12.65 15.14 -14.10
C LEU A 931 -11.82 13.86 -14.00
N MET A 932 -11.97 13.09 -12.92
CA MET A 932 -11.19 11.88 -12.70
C MET A 932 -11.51 10.86 -13.79
N PRO A 933 -10.51 10.41 -14.58
CA PRO A 933 -10.73 9.47 -15.65
C PRO A 933 -10.94 8.06 -15.09
N LYS A 934 -11.56 7.16 -15.86
CA LYS A 934 -11.80 5.77 -15.45
C LYS A 934 -10.55 4.94 -15.74
N PHE A 935 -9.98 4.37 -14.69
CA PHE A 935 -8.90 3.39 -14.78
C PHE A 935 -9.49 1.98 -14.92
N ASN A 936 -8.74 1.08 -15.54
CA ASN A 936 -9.16 -0.33 -15.72
C ASN A 936 -8.67 -1.19 -14.54
N PHE A 937 -9.13 -0.87 -13.33
CA PHE A 937 -8.81 -1.62 -12.12
C PHE A 937 -9.84 -2.72 -11.85
N ASN A 938 -9.37 -3.86 -11.34
CA ASN A 938 -10.26 -4.85 -10.71
C ASN A 938 -10.53 -4.51 -9.23
N GLU A 939 -11.45 -5.23 -8.57
CA GLU A 939 -11.86 -4.92 -7.19
C GLU A 939 -10.71 -5.07 -6.17
N GLU A 940 -9.84 -6.07 -6.34
CA GLU A 940 -8.66 -6.26 -5.48
C GLU A 940 -7.67 -5.09 -5.58
N GLN A 941 -7.40 -4.61 -6.80
CA GLN A 941 -6.55 -3.45 -7.06
C GLN A 941 -7.16 -2.17 -6.46
N ILE A 942 -8.48 -2.01 -6.55
CA ILE A 942 -9.19 -0.89 -5.92
C ILE A 942 -9.02 -0.94 -4.40
N GLU A 943 -9.20 -2.11 -3.78
CA GLU A 943 -9.03 -2.28 -2.35
C GLU A 943 -7.56 -2.04 -1.91
N ALA A 944 -6.58 -2.50 -2.67
CA ALA A 944 -5.16 -2.24 -2.41
C ALA A 944 -4.84 -0.75 -2.48
N ILE A 945 -5.31 -0.05 -3.53
CA ILE A 945 -5.18 1.41 -3.65
C ILE A 945 -5.87 2.11 -2.48
N ALA A 946 -7.09 1.69 -2.10
CA ALA A 946 -7.80 2.25 -0.96
C ALA A 946 -7.03 2.05 0.35
N THR A 947 -6.46 0.87 0.56
CA THR A 947 -5.61 0.55 1.73
C THR A 947 -4.43 1.51 1.82
N PHE A 948 -3.74 1.76 0.71
CA PHE A 948 -2.64 2.72 0.68
C PHE A 948 -3.10 4.15 0.95
N VAL A 949 -4.17 4.61 0.29
CA VAL A 949 -4.67 6.00 0.45
C VAL A 949 -5.20 6.25 1.87
N LEU A 950 -5.83 5.25 2.50
CA LEU A 950 -6.27 5.32 3.90
C LEU A 950 -5.08 5.39 4.87
N GLY A 951 -3.92 4.85 4.50
CA GLY A 951 -2.69 4.93 5.29
C GLY A 951 -1.94 6.26 5.18
N LEU A 952 -2.29 7.13 4.21
CA LEU A 952 -1.71 8.46 4.06
C LEU A 952 -2.29 9.42 5.11
N VAL A 953 -1.63 9.47 6.28
CA VAL A 953 -2.05 10.28 7.44
C VAL A 953 -0.88 11.14 7.92
N ALA A 954 -1.06 12.46 7.91
CA ALA A 954 -0.07 13.42 8.39
C ALA A 954 -0.05 13.53 9.93
N ASP A 955 0.18 12.41 10.61
CA ASP A 955 0.40 12.31 12.05
C ASP A 955 1.46 11.24 12.34
N PRO A 956 2.72 11.46 11.90
CA PRO A 956 3.76 10.47 12.09
C PRO A 956 4.07 10.32 13.59
N PRO A 957 4.42 9.10 14.04
CA PRO A 957 4.92 8.92 15.38
C PRO A 957 6.30 9.58 15.52
N ALA A 958 6.78 9.64 16.76
CA ALA A 958 8.09 10.20 17.06
C ALA A 958 9.21 9.53 16.21
N PRO A 959 10.26 10.26 15.81
CA PRO A 959 11.27 9.78 14.85
C PRO A 959 11.93 8.43 15.18
N GLU A 960 11.98 8.04 16.45
CA GLU A 960 12.49 6.74 16.92
C GLU A 960 11.63 5.54 16.49
N TYR A 961 10.36 5.76 16.15
CA TYR A 961 9.43 4.74 15.66
C TYR A 961 9.43 4.61 14.13
N GLN A 962 9.98 5.61 13.43
CA GLN A 962 10.02 5.63 11.98
C GLN A 962 11.11 4.69 11.47
N TYR A 963 10.77 3.86 10.49
CA TYR A 963 11.75 2.98 9.85
C TYR A 963 12.73 3.82 9.02
N ARG A 964 14.01 3.77 9.42
CA ARG A 964 15.10 4.52 8.78
C ARG A 964 16.25 3.56 8.48
N PRO A 965 16.23 2.87 7.33
CA PRO A 965 17.29 1.92 6.98
C PRO A 965 18.64 2.64 6.92
N LYS A 966 19.70 1.95 7.37
CA LYS A 966 21.07 2.48 7.41
C LYS A 966 22.03 1.51 6.75
N GLY A 967 23.11 2.04 6.19
CA GLY A 967 24.15 1.23 5.57
C GLY A 967 23.58 0.37 4.42
N PRO A 968 23.98 -0.92 4.32
CA PRO A 968 23.61 -1.78 3.20
C PRO A 968 22.11 -1.95 2.94
N GLU A 969 21.28 -1.97 3.99
CA GLU A 969 19.81 -2.10 3.83
C GLU A 969 19.22 -0.95 3.02
N LYS A 970 19.71 0.27 3.26
CA LYS A 970 19.30 1.45 2.50
C LYS A 970 19.66 1.31 1.02
N ASP A 971 20.86 0.80 0.75
CA ASP A 971 21.36 0.61 -0.60
C ASP A 971 20.59 -0.51 -1.34
N ILE A 972 20.18 -1.57 -0.62
CA ILE A 972 19.31 -2.63 -1.15
C ILE A 972 17.95 -2.07 -1.54
N VAL A 973 17.29 -1.32 -0.64
CA VAL A 973 15.99 -0.69 -0.90
C VAL A 973 16.05 0.22 -2.14
N GLU A 974 17.09 1.04 -2.26
CA GLU A 974 17.26 1.89 -3.45
C GLU A 974 17.60 1.07 -4.71
N GLY A 975 18.38 -0.01 -4.57
CA GLY A 975 18.68 -0.95 -5.64
C GLY A 975 17.43 -1.63 -6.20
N GLU A 976 16.57 -2.18 -5.34
CA GLU A 976 15.31 -2.83 -5.72
C GLU A 976 14.37 -1.86 -6.45
N ARG A 977 14.31 -0.60 -5.99
CA ARG A 977 13.58 0.46 -6.67
C ARG A 977 14.08 0.67 -8.11
N LEU A 978 15.40 0.65 -8.33
CA LEU A 978 15.99 0.79 -9.66
C LEU A 978 15.75 -0.46 -10.54
N LEU A 979 15.89 -1.66 -9.99
CA LEU A 979 15.65 -2.92 -10.70
C LEU A 979 14.20 -3.00 -11.21
N THR A 980 13.24 -2.64 -10.36
CA THR A 980 11.81 -2.55 -10.71
C THR A 980 11.56 -1.48 -11.76
N LYS A 981 12.22 -0.31 -11.64
CA LYS A 981 12.05 0.81 -12.56
C LYS A 981 12.44 0.47 -14.01
N TYR A 982 13.49 -0.32 -14.19
CA TYR A 982 14.05 -0.68 -15.51
C TYR A 982 13.71 -2.13 -15.95
N ASN A 983 12.87 -2.85 -15.20
CA ASN A 983 12.54 -4.25 -15.47
C ASN A 983 13.77 -5.16 -15.63
N CYS A 984 14.79 -4.93 -14.81
CA CYS A 984 16.02 -5.73 -14.90
C CYS A 984 15.71 -7.22 -14.71
N THR A 985 14.73 -7.56 -13.86
CA THR A 985 14.26 -8.92 -13.59
C THR A 985 13.57 -9.60 -14.78
N GLY A 986 13.09 -8.83 -15.77
CA GLY A 986 12.47 -9.40 -16.97
C GLY A 986 13.49 -10.09 -17.88
N CYS A 987 14.74 -9.63 -17.87
CA CYS A 987 15.85 -10.24 -18.63
C CYS A 987 16.82 -11.02 -17.73
N HIS A 988 17.03 -10.57 -16.49
CA HIS A 988 18.02 -11.14 -15.58
C HIS A 988 17.34 -11.87 -14.43
N MET A 989 17.78 -13.09 -14.18
CA MET A 989 17.44 -13.81 -12.95
C MET A 989 18.24 -13.21 -11.79
N LEU A 990 17.57 -12.45 -10.92
CA LEU A 990 18.20 -11.83 -9.73
C LEU A 990 18.10 -12.71 -8.49
N THR A 991 17.07 -13.55 -8.44
CA THR A 991 16.86 -14.59 -7.43
C THR A 991 16.61 -15.91 -8.15
N VAL A 992 17.16 -16.99 -7.60
CA VAL A 992 16.89 -18.34 -8.11
C VAL A 992 15.45 -18.68 -7.73
N PRO A 993 14.61 -19.16 -8.67
CA PRO A 993 13.23 -19.50 -8.36
C PRO A 993 13.17 -20.66 -7.37
N SER A 994 12.15 -20.62 -6.51
CA SER A 994 11.79 -21.77 -5.69
C SER A 994 10.85 -22.68 -6.47
N VAL A 995 11.11 -23.99 -6.46
CA VAL A 995 10.29 -25.01 -7.13
C VAL A 995 9.71 -25.93 -6.06
N ASP A 996 8.39 -26.12 -6.09
CA ASP A 996 7.69 -27.14 -5.30
C ASP A 996 7.70 -28.46 -6.07
N LEU A 997 8.34 -29.48 -5.51
CA LEU A 997 8.54 -30.79 -6.11
C LEU A 997 7.93 -31.88 -5.22
N ALA A 998 7.01 -32.65 -5.77
CA ALA A 998 6.49 -33.85 -5.13
C ALA A 998 7.42 -35.03 -5.47
N LEU A 999 8.23 -35.46 -4.51
CA LEU A 999 9.22 -36.53 -4.72
C LEU A 999 9.34 -37.43 -3.48
N ASP A 1000 9.93 -38.61 -3.68
CA ASP A 1000 10.33 -39.49 -2.58
C ASP A 1000 11.76 -39.12 -2.14
N PRO A 1001 11.98 -38.62 -0.91
CA PRO A 1001 13.31 -38.22 -0.43
C PRO A 1001 14.35 -39.34 -0.44
N ASP A 1002 13.89 -40.58 -0.34
CA ASP A 1002 14.75 -41.77 -0.31
C ASP A 1002 15.20 -42.18 -1.72
N SER A 1003 14.57 -41.63 -2.77
CA SER A 1003 14.96 -41.83 -4.17
C SER A 1003 16.08 -40.89 -4.62
N LEU A 1004 16.44 -39.89 -3.80
CA LEU A 1004 17.49 -38.92 -4.10
C LEU A 1004 18.85 -39.42 -3.63
N ASP A 1005 19.85 -39.37 -4.51
CA ASP A 1005 21.24 -39.63 -4.12
C ASP A 1005 21.70 -38.57 -3.11
N SER A 1006 21.91 -38.97 -1.86
CA SER A 1006 22.39 -38.07 -0.81
C SER A 1006 23.85 -37.68 -1.05
N TRP A 1007 24.20 -36.44 -0.71
CA TRP A 1007 25.58 -36.01 -0.70
C TRP A 1007 26.32 -36.76 0.41
N GLU A 1008 27.15 -37.76 0.08
CA GLU A 1008 28.02 -38.37 1.09
C GLU A 1008 29.04 -37.33 1.58
N ILE A 1009 28.76 -36.70 2.74
CA ILE A 1009 29.65 -35.80 3.50
C ILE A 1009 30.83 -36.59 4.10
N LYS A 1010 31.35 -37.60 3.41
CA LYS A 1010 32.39 -38.49 3.96
C LYS A 1010 33.81 -38.07 3.60
N GLU A 1011 34.00 -37.10 2.70
CA GLU A 1011 35.34 -36.74 2.19
C GLU A 1011 35.66 -35.23 2.17
N ILE A 1012 34.89 -34.39 2.86
CA ILE A 1012 35.12 -32.93 2.88
C ILE A 1012 35.54 -32.47 4.28
N ASP A 1013 36.54 -31.58 4.35
CA ASP A 1013 37.04 -30.96 5.59
C ASP A 1013 35.88 -30.36 6.41
N GLN A 1014 35.55 -30.98 7.55
CA GLN A 1014 34.41 -30.59 8.40
C GLN A 1014 34.45 -29.10 8.78
N PRO A 1015 35.59 -28.49 9.16
CA PRO A 1015 35.73 -27.03 9.32
C PRO A 1015 35.35 -26.17 8.10
N ALA A 1016 35.50 -26.67 6.88
CA ALA A 1016 35.10 -25.98 5.66
C ALA A 1016 33.58 -26.12 5.43
N VAL A 1017 33.02 -27.30 5.71
CA VAL A 1017 31.58 -27.55 5.69
C VAL A 1017 30.86 -26.73 6.76
N ASP A 1018 31.38 -26.68 7.98
CA ASP A 1018 30.84 -25.86 9.08
C ASP A 1018 30.92 -24.37 8.75
N ARG A 1019 31.99 -23.92 8.07
CA ARG A 1019 32.10 -22.55 7.57
C ARG A 1019 31.11 -22.28 6.44
N LEU A 1020 30.94 -23.23 5.52
CA LEU A 1020 29.96 -23.15 4.44
C LEU A 1020 28.55 -23.06 5.01
N TRP A 1021 28.18 -23.90 5.98
CA TRP A 1021 26.88 -23.85 6.66
C TRP A 1021 26.67 -22.61 7.53
N LYS A 1022 27.75 -22.01 8.05
CA LYS A 1022 27.67 -20.67 8.67
C LYS A 1022 27.43 -19.55 7.67
N MET A 1023 28.00 -19.64 6.48
CA MET A 1023 27.82 -18.64 5.40
C MET A 1023 26.51 -18.86 4.62
N ARG A 1024 26.06 -20.10 4.50
CA ARG A 1024 24.87 -20.57 3.79
C ARG A 1024 24.21 -21.70 4.59
N PRO A 1025 23.33 -21.38 5.55
CA PRO A 1025 22.68 -22.38 6.38
C PRO A 1025 21.84 -23.35 5.53
N ILE A 1026 21.77 -24.60 5.99
CA ILE A 1026 20.95 -25.65 5.36
C ILE A 1026 19.47 -25.24 5.49
N ARG A 1027 18.74 -25.17 4.38
CA ARG A 1027 17.29 -24.96 4.38
C ARG A 1027 16.55 -26.28 4.50
N ASP A 1028 15.54 -26.35 5.36
CA ASP A 1028 14.57 -27.44 5.31
C ASP A 1028 13.70 -27.24 4.08
N ALA A 1029 13.69 -28.23 3.19
CA ALA A 1029 12.88 -28.19 1.98
C ALA A 1029 11.44 -28.64 2.24
N ARG A 1030 11.12 -29.23 3.40
CA ARG A 1030 9.78 -29.74 3.70
C ARG A 1030 8.75 -28.61 3.78
N THR A 1031 7.65 -28.76 3.02
CA THR A 1031 6.53 -27.80 3.07
C THR A 1031 5.41 -28.21 4.03
N GLY A 1032 5.41 -29.47 4.47
CA GLY A 1032 4.29 -30.07 5.22
C GLY A 1032 3.08 -30.44 4.35
N LYS A 1033 3.12 -30.19 3.04
CA LYS A 1033 2.09 -30.62 2.08
C LYS A 1033 2.45 -31.97 1.46
N ALA A 1034 1.42 -32.71 1.05
CA ALA A 1034 1.56 -33.93 0.26
C ALA A 1034 0.57 -33.91 -0.90
N THR A 1035 0.90 -34.59 -2.00
CA THR A 1035 -0.03 -34.84 -3.11
C THR A 1035 -1.10 -35.86 -2.71
N ASP A 1036 -2.16 -35.99 -3.51
CA ASP A 1036 -3.26 -36.93 -3.25
C ASP A 1036 -2.81 -38.40 -3.16
N ASP A 1037 -1.67 -38.74 -3.76
CA ASP A 1037 -1.03 -40.07 -3.70
C ASP A 1037 -0.03 -40.22 -2.52
N GLY A 1038 0.06 -39.22 -1.64
CA GLY A 1038 0.84 -39.24 -0.41
C GLY A 1038 2.31 -38.84 -0.55
N ARG A 1039 2.77 -38.40 -1.73
CA ARG A 1039 4.15 -37.92 -1.89
C ARG A 1039 4.35 -36.57 -1.21
N PRO A 1040 5.38 -36.41 -0.37
CA PRO A 1040 5.67 -35.13 0.27
C PRO A 1040 6.15 -34.10 -0.76
N VAL A 1041 5.73 -32.85 -0.55
CA VAL A 1041 6.10 -31.71 -1.40
C VAL A 1041 7.26 -30.94 -0.77
N PHE A 1042 8.32 -30.73 -1.56
CA PHE A 1042 9.53 -30.02 -1.16
C PHE A 1042 9.71 -28.73 -1.92
N ASN A 1043 10.09 -27.66 -1.21
CA ASN A 1043 10.42 -26.37 -1.79
C ASN A 1043 11.95 -26.22 -1.86
N ILE A 1044 12.48 -26.06 -3.08
CA ILE A 1044 13.92 -25.92 -3.32
C ILE A 1044 14.26 -24.73 -4.19
N LEU A 1045 15.43 -24.13 -3.98
CA LEU A 1045 15.96 -23.08 -4.86
C LEU A 1045 16.79 -23.72 -5.97
N ALA A 1046 16.24 -23.79 -7.19
CA ALA A 1046 16.90 -24.44 -8.30
C ALA A 1046 16.59 -23.82 -9.67
N HIS A 1047 17.49 -24.02 -10.63
CA HIS A 1047 17.32 -23.62 -12.03
C HIS A 1047 17.18 -24.85 -12.93
N ILE A 1048 16.21 -24.83 -13.86
CA ILE A 1048 16.01 -25.91 -14.84
C ILE A 1048 17.15 -25.88 -15.86
N GLN A 1049 17.89 -26.98 -15.99
CA GLN A 1049 19.12 -27.05 -16.77
C GLN A 1049 18.90 -27.59 -18.21
N ALA A 1050 17.92 -28.47 -18.41
CA ALA A 1050 17.52 -29.00 -19.71
C ALA A 1050 16.08 -29.57 -19.64
N GLU A 1051 15.36 -29.48 -20.76
CA GLU A 1051 14.05 -30.10 -20.99
C GLU A 1051 14.25 -31.10 -22.13
N ASP A 1052 14.34 -32.40 -21.84
CA ASP A 1052 14.27 -33.42 -22.91
C ASP A 1052 12.79 -33.71 -23.17
N ARG A 1053 12.24 -32.99 -24.15
CA ARG A 1053 10.79 -32.97 -24.47
C ARG A 1053 10.21 -34.33 -24.82
N ASP A 1054 11.06 -35.31 -25.14
CA ASP A 1054 10.63 -36.65 -25.54
C ASP A 1054 10.45 -37.62 -24.35
N PHE A 1055 10.94 -37.30 -23.14
CA PHE A 1055 10.96 -38.26 -22.01
C PHE A 1055 10.39 -37.76 -20.68
N GLY A 1056 10.04 -36.47 -20.53
CA GLY A 1056 9.41 -35.96 -19.31
C GLY A 1056 10.34 -35.81 -18.10
N GLU A 1057 11.65 -36.06 -18.27
CA GLU A 1057 12.65 -35.88 -17.22
C GLU A 1057 13.09 -34.41 -17.12
N TYR A 1058 13.02 -33.85 -15.91
CA TYR A 1058 13.51 -32.50 -15.62
C TYR A 1058 14.78 -32.58 -14.75
N SER A 1059 15.81 -31.84 -15.15
CA SER A 1059 17.05 -31.71 -14.37
C SER A 1059 17.13 -30.33 -13.72
N TYR A 1060 17.27 -30.29 -12.39
CA TYR A 1060 17.32 -29.06 -11.60
C TYR A 1060 18.72 -28.85 -11.02
N LEU A 1061 19.37 -27.73 -11.36
CA LEU A 1061 20.62 -27.32 -10.74
C LEU A 1061 20.32 -26.59 -9.42
N LEU A 1062 20.67 -27.23 -8.30
CA LEU A 1062 20.50 -26.67 -6.95
C LEU A 1062 21.50 -25.53 -6.71
N TRP A 1063 21.05 -24.49 -6.04
CA TRP A 1063 21.89 -23.31 -5.75
C TRP A 1063 22.23 -23.11 -4.28
N ASP A 1064 21.47 -23.75 -3.39
CA ASP A 1064 21.68 -23.76 -1.94
C ASP A 1064 21.68 -25.19 -1.39
N THR A 1065 22.06 -25.34 -0.11
CA THR A 1065 22.04 -26.63 0.56
C THR A 1065 20.64 -26.90 1.12
N HIS A 1066 20.01 -27.99 0.69
CA HIS A 1066 18.66 -28.37 1.10
C HIS A 1066 18.63 -29.69 1.86
N ARG A 1067 17.79 -29.76 2.88
CA ARG A 1067 17.46 -30.98 3.62
C ARG A 1067 16.09 -31.47 3.17
N PHE A 1068 16.03 -32.71 2.67
CA PHE A 1068 14.78 -33.35 2.22
C PHE A 1068 14.28 -34.38 3.24
N SER A 1069 15.18 -35.05 3.95
CA SER A 1069 14.85 -35.92 5.08
C SER A 1069 15.90 -35.74 6.18
N ASP A 1070 15.79 -36.50 7.28
CA ASP A 1070 16.81 -36.45 8.32
C ASP A 1070 18.17 -37.00 7.84
N GLU A 1071 18.16 -37.82 6.77
CA GLU A 1071 19.35 -38.45 6.18
C GLU A 1071 19.76 -37.84 4.83
N THR A 1072 18.84 -37.21 4.09
CA THR A 1072 19.09 -36.68 2.73
C THR A 1072 19.35 -35.17 2.75
N ILE A 1073 20.59 -34.77 2.45
CA ILE A 1073 21.02 -33.39 2.26
C ILE A 1073 21.72 -33.27 0.90
N ILE A 1074 21.33 -32.29 0.09
CA ILE A 1074 21.95 -32.02 -1.21
C ILE A 1074 22.55 -30.61 -1.21
N GLY A 1075 23.81 -30.51 -1.66
CA GLY A 1075 24.56 -29.27 -1.70
C GLY A 1075 24.35 -28.44 -2.97
N PRO A 1076 24.78 -27.16 -2.97
CA PRO A 1076 24.71 -26.29 -4.13
C PRO A 1076 25.60 -26.78 -5.28
N GLY A 1077 25.18 -26.54 -6.51
CA GLY A 1077 25.89 -26.90 -7.75
C GLY A 1077 25.65 -28.33 -8.23
N GLN A 1078 24.81 -29.11 -7.54
CA GLN A 1078 24.42 -30.45 -7.98
C GLN A 1078 23.16 -30.41 -8.83
N THR A 1079 23.12 -31.29 -9.84
CA THR A 1079 21.95 -31.51 -10.68
C THR A 1079 21.12 -32.62 -10.07
N MET A 1080 19.88 -32.32 -9.74
CA MET A 1080 18.87 -33.28 -9.29
C MET A 1080 17.99 -33.66 -10.48
N ALA A 1081 18.02 -34.93 -10.87
CA ALA A 1081 17.11 -35.46 -11.88
C ALA A 1081 15.79 -35.86 -11.20
N VAL A 1082 14.67 -35.52 -11.83
CA VAL A 1082 13.33 -35.88 -11.35
C VAL A 1082 12.56 -36.46 -12.54
N GLU A 1083 12.07 -37.69 -12.37
CA GLU A 1083 11.15 -38.36 -13.30
C GLU A 1083 9.71 -37.86 -13.18
#